data_AF-A0A1T4LZJ8-F1
#
_entry.id   AF-A0A1T4LZJ8-F1
#
_cell.length_a   1.000
_cell.length_b   1.000
_cell.length_c   1.000
_cell.angle_alpha   90.00
_cell.angle_beta   90.00
_cell.angle_gamma   90.00
#
_symmetry.space_group_name_H-M   'P 1'
#
loop_
_entity.id
_entity.type
_entity.pdbx_description
1 polymer ?
#
loop_
_entity_poly.entity_id
_entity_poly.type
_entity_poly.pdbx_seq_one_letter_code
_entity_poly.pdbx_strand_id
1 'polypeptide(L)'
;MKNKLIKSIFITTAFSLLVISAVSCITNASERQKEIDINNAKKDLQQVLSTIQVTLKTSVDRLATFPSQIKENDLVIDGIDRNVYDIETSGTYNDTKLGLFAYDKTGRLIVKLAIYNKKFRNKVNTQKDFTINDLRKVGDIIPVPKPIPLPSPNPPVIQPNPKPKPPVNPQPPTHLPPAFPPFNIKDQILQNNQYPNYVSKYNKVDSNLLYQEIWNRTFSIRPGTLLNKNDENSLLVGQGTGWVLDYYKQDNNHYKLFIATNLHVIGNYANTNDTNIDILLNYNDPSGSVPGGFAIGKSNMPSSFGSIKNNEWDKFIQQNGGSVKYYANNQKYTSTAYSPYNSTQYTNAFSNPKIVFAAVDYMDDVVYNQFKDIINEKWQQYKQQKQQDLKTLNVDQDTRDKIEKFISQNPNKIPFYTDFGILELDVDLTKADETLKTWIKQAINAVDSYVTRIKGTSLLPNYTASNNNFLPTLDYLSKGRNLAQNNRTNEFGLSNAQNVYIAGYPMNNNKSTYWMQNNPTQRNSDEVLLEYNRRLGTANGIANNQLFDYPTNDVNSNIETGNIQIYSELWNKPFADFYGFNYTSKFSSLYYGASGSAVYNDFGQIVGIYNGVNANATFGNNMSSGTFAPLLQVGDVQALNNTIIYGYNLIDSTGFPHQTRSFKNNLKLFYPNGFDGKGNDKTAMFPEGFNK
;
A
#
# COMPACT_ATOMS: atom_id res chain seq x y z
N MET A 1 11.01 -0.91 -56.23
CA MET A 1 11.71 0.35 -55.87
C MET A 1 10.99 1.21 -54.83
N LYS A 2 9.65 1.20 -54.71
CA LYS A 2 8.91 2.01 -53.71
C LYS A 2 9.11 1.63 -52.22
N ASN A 3 9.48 0.39 -51.90
CA ASN A 3 9.67 -0.06 -50.50
C ASN A 3 11.06 0.23 -49.89
N LYS A 4 12.08 0.59 -50.68
CA LYS A 4 13.40 1.00 -50.14
C LYS A 4 13.41 2.46 -49.65
N LEU A 5 12.60 3.33 -50.26
CA LEU A 5 12.52 4.74 -49.90
C LEU A 5 11.78 4.95 -48.57
N ILE A 6 10.72 4.16 -48.30
CA ILE A 6 9.91 4.27 -47.07
C ILE A 6 10.67 3.73 -45.83
N LYS A 7 11.52 2.70 -45.99
CA LYS A 7 12.37 2.19 -44.89
C LYS A 7 13.51 3.12 -44.51
N SER A 8 14.09 3.85 -45.48
CA SER A 8 15.15 4.83 -45.21
C SER A 8 14.63 6.04 -44.43
N ILE A 9 13.49 6.61 -44.86
CA ILE A 9 12.92 7.85 -44.31
C ILE A 9 12.52 7.68 -42.83
N PHE A 10 11.88 6.56 -42.46
CA PHE A 10 11.42 6.29 -41.09
C PHE A 10 12.56 6.06 -40.08
N ILE A 11 13.68 5.49 -40.53
CA ILE A 11 14.85 5.25 -39.66
C ILE A 11 15.63 6.56 -39.46
N THR A 12 15.70 7.44 -40.46
CA THR A 12 16.31 8.77 -40.27
C THR A 12 15.52 9.69 -39.34
N THR A 13 14.19 9.78 -39.44
CA THR A 13 13.39 10.74 -38.64
C THR A 13 13.29 10.37 -37.16
N ALA A 14 13.17 9.08 -36.82
CA ALA A 14 13.13 8.66 -35.42
C ALA A 14 14.47 8.88 -34.68
N PHE A 15 15.59 8.85 -35.41
CA PHE A 15 16.93 9.01 -34.84
C PHE A 15 17.40 10.48 -34.79
N SER A 16 16.91 11.35 -35.67
CA SER A 16 17.11 12.80 -35.54
C SER A 16 16.60 13.36 -34.21
N LEU A 17 15.49 12.81 -33.69
CA LEU A 17 14.91 13.19 -32.39
C LEU A 17 15.78 12.74 -31.19
N LEU A 18 16.53 11.64 -31.34
CA LEU A 18 17.41 11.11 -30.29
C LEU A 18 18.73 11.90 -30.18
N VAL A 19 19.19 12.49 -31.29
CA VAL A 19 20.34 13.41 -31.29
C VAL A 19 19.97 14.75 -30.63
N ILE A 20 18.72 15.20 -30.76
CA ILE A 20 18.24 16.44 -30.11
C ILE A 20 18.11 16.27 -28.59
N SER A 21 17.70 15.08 -28.10
CA SER A 21 17.57 14.82 -26.66
C SER A 21 18.90 14.57 -25.92
N ALA A 22 19.96 14.16 -26.62
CA ALA A 22 21.30 14.05 -26.04
C ALA A 22 22.02 15.40 -25.87
N VAL A 23 21.61 16.44 -26.63
CA VAL A 23 22.26 17.77 -26.63
C VAL A 23 21.71 18.68 -25.51
N SER A 24 20.55 18.36 -24.92
CA SER A 24 19.91 19.18 -23.88
C SER A 24 20.48 19.01 -22.46
N CYS A 25 21.53 18.21 -22.25
CA CYS A 25 22.11 17.95 -20.92
C CYS A 25 23.60 18.33 -20.79
N ILE A 26 24.01 19.50 -21.30
CA ILE A 26 25.35 20.06 -21.03
C ILE A 26 25.22 21.50 -20.50
N THR A 27 25.07 21.63 -19.19
CA THR A 27 25.15 22.91 -18.48
C THR A 27 26.52 23.02 -17.80
N ASN A 28 27.21 24.15 -18.04
CA ASN A 28 28.51 24.56 -17.47
C ASN A 28 29.82 24.07 -18.11
N ALA A 29 29.88 23.97 -19.44
CA ALA A 29 31.15 23.89 -20.19
C ALA A 29 31.29 25.07 -21.15
N SER A 30 32.53 25.51 -21.45
CA SER A 30 32.78 26.53 -22.47
C SER A 30 32.23 26.09 -23.83
N GLU A 31 31.78 27.01 -24.69
CA GLU A 31 31.16 26.67 -25.98
C GLU A 31 32.04 25.73 -26.84
N ARG A 32 33.36 25.92 -26.78
CA ARG A 32 34.34 25.08 -27.48
C ARG A 32 34.40 23.65 -26.95
N GLN A 33 34.23 23.47 -25.63
CA GLN A 33 34.19 22.14 -25.01
C GLN A 33 32.87 21.43 -25.31
N LYS A 34 31.74 22.16 -25.30
CA LYS A 34 30.43 21.61 -25.72
C LYS A 34 30.47 21.08 -27.16
N GLU A 35 31.12 21.82 -28.06
CA GLU A 35 31.24 21.42 -29.46
C GLU A 35 32.10 20.15 -29.62
N ILE A 36 33.20 20.03 -28.87
CA ILE A 36 34.04 18.82 -28.84
C ILE A 36 33.26 17.62 -28.28
N ASP A 37 32.53 17.80 -27.19
CA ASP A 37 31.75 16.73 -26.55
C ASP A 37 30.59 16.26 -27.44
N ILE A 38 29.92 17.19 -28.13
CA ILE A 38 28.88 16.88 -29.13
C ILE A 38 29.47 16.10 -30.30
N ASN A 39 30.64 16.48 -30.80
CA ASN A 39 31.26 15.79 -31.93
C ASN A 39 31.76 14.39 -31.56
N ASN A 40 32.28 14.21 -30.34
CA ASN A 40 32.66 12.89 -29.82
C ASN A 40 31.43 12.00 -29.59
N ALA A 41 30.35 12.54 -29.01
CA ALA A 41 29.09 11.80 -28.82
C ALA A 41 28.49 11.37 -30.17
N LYS A 42 28.53 12.23 -31.20
CA LYS A 42 28.13 11.88 -32.57
C LYS A 42 28.95 10.73 -33.14
N LYS A 43 30.28 10.76 -32.95
CA LYS A 43 31.18 9.72 -33.44
C LYS A 43 30.94 8.37 -32.76
N ASP A 44 30.78 8.37 -31.44
CA ASP A 44 30.46 7.17 -30.66
C ASP A 44 29.09 6.58 -31.04
N LEU A 45 28.10 7.44 -31.26
CA LEU A 45 26.77 7.03 -31.70
C LEU A 45 26.81 6.42 -33.11
N GLN A 46 27.58 7.01 -34.03
CA GLN A 46 27.80 6.46 -35.37
C GLN A 46 28.46 5.08 -35.31
N GLN A 47 29.41 4.88 -34.40
CA GLN A 47 30.08 3.58 -34.22
C GLN A 47 29.13 2.51 -33.65
N VAL A 48 28.29 2.86 -32.66
CA VAL A 48 27.25 1.96 -32.14
C VAL A 48 26.22 1.62 -33.23
N LEU A 49 25.81 2.61 -34.03
CA LEU A 49 24.89 2.42 -35.15
C LEU A 49 25.46 1.47 -36.21
N SER A 50 26.74 1.62 -36.57
CA SER A 50 27.40 0.71 -37.51
C SER A 50 27.44 -0.73 -36.98
N THR A 51 27.64 -0.90 -35.68
CA THR A 51 27.68 -2.21 -35.02
C THR A 51 26.29 -2.86 -35.05
N ILE A 52 25.24 -2.11 -34.69
CA ILE A 52 23.85 -2.58 -34.72
C ILE A 52 23.43 -2.97 -36.14
N GLN A 53 23.80 -2.17 -37.14
CA GLN A 53 23.50 -2.47 -38.55
C GLN A 53 24.18 -3.77 -39.01
N VAL A 54 25.44 -3.98 -38.63
CA VAL A 54 26.16 -5.23 -38.93
C VAL A 54 25.51 -6.41 -38.22
N THR A 55 25.20 -6.31 -36.92
CA THR A 55 24.56 -7.40 -36.15
C THR A 55 23.17 -7.76 -36.68
N LEU A 56 22.36 -6.76 -37.05
CA LEU A 56 21.05 -6.97 -37.69
C LEU A 56 21.20 -7.65 -39.05
N LYS A 57 22.13 -7.17 -39.88
CA LYS A 57 22.42 -7.78 -41.18
C LYS A 57 22.86 -9.24 -41.02
N THR A 58 23.80 -9.52 -40.12
CA THR A 58 24.25 -10.90 -39.83
C THR A 58 23.12 -11.78 -39.29
N SER A 59 22.22 -11.24 -38.47
CA SER A 59 21.08 -12.00 -37.94
C SER A 59 20.03 -12.30 -39.02
N VAL A 60 19.78 -11.34 -39.91
CA VAL A 60 18.91 -11.51 -41.09
C VAL A 60 19.51 -12.49 -42.09
N ASP A 61 20.81 -12.40 -42.36
CA ASP A 61 21.53 -13.31 -43.25
C ASP A 61 21.53 -14.75 -42.68
N ARG A 62 21.63 -14.92 -41.35
CA ARG A 62 21.47 -16.23 -40.69
C ARG A 62 20.03 -16.76 -40.75
N LEU A 63 19.03 -15.89 -40.66
CA LEU A 63 17.62 -16.28 -40.84
C LEU A 63 17.34 -16.74 -42.28
N ALA A 64 18.03 -16.16 -43.27
CA ALA A 64 17.94 -16.57 -44.67
C ALA A 64 18.59 -17.94 -44.98
N THR A 65 19.42 -18.47 -44.07
CA THR A 65 20.05 -19.81 -44.22
C THR A 65 19.22 -20.97 -43.64
N PHE A 66 18.04 -20.71 -43.07
CA PHE A 66 17.13 -21.78 -42.63
C PHE A 66 16.50 -22.50 -43.85
N PRO A 67 16.40 -23.85 -43.85
CA PRO A 67 15.86 -24.59 -44.98
C PRO A 67 14.36 -24.30 -45.18
N SER A 68 14.04 -23.55 -46.24
CA SER A 68 12.86 -23.58 -47.13
C SER A 68 11.44 -23.91 -46.63
N GLN A 69 11.13 -23.85 -45.33
CA GLN A 69 9.77 -24.07 -44.82
C GLN A 69 9.03 -22.81 -44.38
N ILE A 70 9.62 -21.63 -44.54
CA ILE A 70 8.90 -20.36 -44.36
C ILE A 70 8.81 -19.70 -45.72
N LYS A 71 7.62 -19.73 -46.33
CA LYS A 71 7.37 -19.00 -47.58
C LYS A 71 7.50 -17.51 -47.27
N GLU A 72 8.17 -16.78 -48.16
CA GLU A 72 8.53 -15.36 -48.04
C GLU A 72 7.34 -14.41 -47.79
N ASN A 73 6.11 -14.91 -47.92
CA ASN A 73 4.85 -14.18 -47.71
C ASN A 73 4.27 -14.33 -46.28
N ASP A 74 4.93 -15.05 -45.36
CA ASP A 74 4.40 -15.33 -44.02
C ASP A 74 4.95 -14.45 -42.90
N LEU A 75 5.89 -13.55 -43.19
CA LEU A 75 6.40 -12.57 -42.23
C LEU A 75 5.67 -11.24 -42.37
N VAL A 76 4.73 -10.97 -41.45
CA VAL A 76 4.19 -9.63 -41.23
C VAL A 76 5.05 -9.00 -40.14
N ILE A 77 5.85 -7.98 -40.50
CA ILE A 77 6.43 -7.08 -39.49
C ILE A 77 5.29 -6.14 -39.10
N ASP A 78 4.49 -6.55 -38.13
CA ASP A 78 3.40 -5.72 -37.63
C ASP A 78 3.93 -4.77 -36.57
N GLY A 79 4.38 -3.60 -37.03
CA GLY A 79 4.70 -2.45 -36.18
C GLY A 79 6.01 -2.53 -35.38
N ILE A 80 6.65 -1.37 -35.25
CA ILE A 80 7.36 -1.05 -34.02
C ILE A 80 6.26 -0.55 -33.11
N ASP A 81 5.97 -1.26 -32.02
CA ASP A 81 5.02 -0.79 -31.04
C ASP A 81 5.54 0.54 -30.45
N ARG A 82 4.94 1.65 -30.89
CA ARG A 82 5.20 2.99 -30.35
C ARG A 82 4.36 3.14 -29.09
N ASN A 83 4.74 2.44 -28.04
CA ASN A 83 4.46 2.92 -26.69
C ASN A 83 5.59 3.89 -26.31
N VAL A 84 5.59 5.04 -26.99
CA VAL A 84 6.26 6.25 -26.50
C VAL A 84 5.33 6.78 -25.43
N TYR A 85 5.54 6.35 -24.18
CA TYR A 85 5.17 7.18 -23.06
C TYR A 85 5.96 8.49 -23.21
N ASP A 86 5.26 9.61 -23.03
CA ASP A 86 5.84 10.95 -23.00
C ASP A 86 7.21 10.93 -22.31
N ILE A 87 8.24 11.34 -23.05
CA ILE A 87 9.53 11.64 -22.45
C ILE A 87 9.39 13.02 -21.83
N GLU A 88 8.86 13.08 -20.61
CA GLU A 88 9.22 14.15 -19.70
C GLU A 88 10.72 13.97 -19.41
N THR A 89 11.52 14.88 -19.96
CA THR A 89 12.95 14.99 -19.65
C THR A 89 13.09 15.54 -18.23
N SER A 90 12.90 14.69 -17.23
CA SER A 90 13.46 14.89 -15.90
C SER A 90 14.69 14.00 -15.79
N GLY A 91 15.85 14.64 -15.60
CA GLY A 91 17.12 13.96 -15.53
C GLY A 91 17.18 12.99 -14.35
N THR A 92 17.44 11.72 -14.64
CA THR A 92 18.30 10.82 -13.86
C THR A 92 18.59 9.58 -14.70
N TYR A 93 19.86 9.36 -15.02
CA TYR A 93 20.33 8.22 -15.79
C TYR A 93 20.01 6.91 -15.06
N ASN A 94 19.07 6.10 -15.58
CA ASN A 94 18.92 4.70 -15.18
C ASN A 94 18.48 3.82 -16.37
N ASP A 95 19.25 2.74 -16.57
CA ASP A 95 19.08 1.56 -17.43
C ASP A 95 17.99 1.59 -18.52
N THR A 96 18.40 1.88 -19.77
CA THR A 96 17.53 1.67 -20.94
C THR A 96 17.61 0.22 -21.42
N LYS A 97 16.47 -0.49 -21.41
CA LYS A 97 16.32 -1.81 -22.05
C LYS A 97 15.58 -1.64 -23.37
N LEU A 98 16.18 -2.10 -24.46
CA LEU A 98 15.49 -2.19 -25.75
C LEU A 98 15.15 -3.66 -26.03
N GLY A 99 13.86 -3.97 -26.09
CA GLY A 99 13.36 -5.29 -26.45
C GLY A 99 12.76 -5.29 -27.85
N LEU A 100 13.16 -6.25 -28.68
CA LEU A 100 12.52 -6.58 -29.95
C LEU A 100 11.86 -7.95 -29.78
N PHE A 101 10.56 -7.98 -30.02
CA PHE A 101 9.74 -9.18 -29.96
C PHE A 101 9.13 -9.41 -31.33
N ALA A 102 9.20 -10.65 -31.82
CA ALA A 102 8.51 -11.06 -33.03
C ALA A 102 7.56 -12.21 -32.67
N TYR A 103 6.30 -12.07 -33.06
CA TYR A 103 5.25 -13.05 -32.84
C TYR A 103 4.80 -13.65 -34.17
N ASP A 104 4.34 -14.89 -34.17
CA ASP A 104 3.66 -15.45 -35.33
C ASP A 104 2.20 -14.97 -35.39
N LYS A 105 1.52 -15.37 -36.46
CA LYS A 105 0.12 -15.01 -36.74
C LYS A 105 -0.87 -15.57 -35.71
N THR A 106 -0.42 -16.48 -34.84
CA THR A 106 -1.22 -17.06 -33.75
C THR A 106 -0.94 -16.38 -32.40
N GLY A 107 -0.09 -15.35 -32.38
CA GLY A 107 0.31 -14.64 -31.17
C GLY A 107 1.43 -15.32 -30.39
N ARG A 108 2.06 -16.37 -30.93
CA ARG A 108 3.16 -17.06 -30.26
C ARG A 108 4.48 -16.33 -30.50
N LEU A 109 5.20 -16.03 -29.43
CA LEU A 109 6.51 -15.38 -29.48
C LEU A 109 7.53 -16.30 -30.17
N ILE A 110 8.04 -15.87 -31.33
CA ILE A 110 9.04 -16.60 -32.12
C ILE A 110 10.46 -16.16 -31.76
N VAL A 111 10.68 -14.85 -31.59
CA VAL A 111 12.01 -14.29 -31.29
C VAL A 111 11.90 -13.21 -30.24
N LYS A 112 12.79 -13.28 -29.25
CA LYS A 112 13.02 -12.23 -28.26
C LYS A 112 14.48 -11.81 -28.30
N LEU A 113 14.73 -10.56 -28.67
CA LEU A 113 16.06 -9.96 -28.61
C LEU A 113 16.02 -8.81 -27.59
N ALA A 114 16.86 -8.87 -26.57
CA ALA A 114 16.99 -7.79 -25.58
C ALA A 114 18.42 -7.24 -25.64
N ILE A 115 18.55 -5.94 -25.85
CA ILE A 115 19.82 -5.23 -25.79
C ILE A 115 19.88 -4.46 -24.48
N TYR A 116 20.96 -4.72 -23.73
CA TYR A 116 21.25 -4.06 -22.47
C TYR A 116 22.44 -3.13 -22.67
N ASN A 117 22.28 -1.85 -22.33
CA ASN A 117 23.42 -0.95 -22.23
C ASN A 117 23.92 -0.93 -20.79
N LYS A 118 24.89 -1.79 -20.47
CA LYS A 118 25.58 -1.79 -19.18
C LYS A 118 26.94 -1.15 -19.37
N LYS A 119 27.07 0.17 -19.20
CA LYS A 119 28.35 0.84 -19.46
C LYS A 119 29.30 0.77 -18.25
N PHE A 120 30.48 0.23 -18.56
CA PHE A 120 31.80 0.47 -17.96
C PHE A 120 32.08 0.03 -16.51
N ARG A 121 32.38 -1.27 -16.34
CA ARG A 121 33.60 -1.65 -15.61
C ARG A 121 34.48 -2.49 -16.52
N ASN A 122 35.72 -2.06 -16.69
CA ASN A 122 36.76 -2.76 -17.42
C ASN A 122 36.92 -4.22 -16.93
N LYS A 123 36.76 -5.20 -17.83
CA LYS A 123 37.77 -6.23 -18.15
C LYS A 123 37.20 -7.24 -19.15
N VAL A 124 38.00 -7.49 -20.18
CA VAL A 124 37.84 -8.50 -21.23
C VAL A 124 37.78 -9.90 -20.62
N ASN A 125 36.76 -10.70 -20.97
CA ASN A 125 36.96 -12.10 -21.34
C ASN A 125 35.73 -12.71 -22.03
N THR A 126 36.03 -13.48 -23.06
CA THR A 126 35.15 -14.10 -24.05
C THR A 126 34.53 -15.43 -23.57
N GLN A 127 33.39 -15.74 -24.19
CA GLN A 127 32.90 -17.10 -24.52
C GLN A 127 32.11 -17.88 -23.45
N LYS A 128 30.81 -18.13 -23.71
CA LYS A 128 30.21 -19.48 -23.66
C LYS A 128 28.78 -19.54 -24.23
N ASP A 129 28.56 -20.59 -25.00
CA ASP A 129 27.37 -20.95 -25.77
C ASP A 129 26.17 -21.38 -24.90
N PHE A 130 24.96 -21.31 -25.47
CA PHE A 130 23.78 -22.02 -24.99
C PHE A 130 23.11 -22.80 -26.13
N THR A 131 22.93 -24.09 -25.92
CA THR A 131 22.13 -25.03 -26.74
C THR A 131 20.68 -25.10 -26.23
N ILE A 132 19.74 -25.34 -27.15
CA ILE A 132 18.31 -25.55 -26.86
C ILE A 132 17.93 -26.96 -27.34
N ASN A 133 17.34 -27.76 -26.45
CA ASN A 133 16.65 -28.99 -26.80
C ASN A 133 15.13 -28.86 -26.57
N ASP A 134 14.42 -29.50 -27.51
CA ASP A 134 13.06 -30.05 -27.48
C ASP A 134 11.83 -29.16 -27.70
N LEU A 135 11.29 -29.26 -28.92
CA LEU A 135 9.90 -29.02 -29.28
C LEU A 135 9.31 -30.30 -29.91
N ARG A 136 8.20 -30.80 -29.36
CA ARG A 136 7.37 -31.86 -29.97
C ARG A 136 6.17 -31.28 -30.73
N LYS A 137 5.79 -32.01 -31.79
CA LYS A 137 4.77 -31.76 -32.83
C LYS A 137 3.33 -32.02 -32.38
N VAL A 138 2.37 -31.55 -33.21
CA VAL A 138 1.09 -32.15 -33.73
C VAL A 138 0.16 -30.94 -34.06
N GLY A 139 -0.66 -30.82 -35.10
CA GLY A 139 -1.24 -31.67 -36.16
C GLY A 139 -2.61 -31.07 -36.54
N ASP A 140 -3.02 -31.17 -37.81
CA ASP A 140 -4.03 -30.34 -38.54
C ASP A 140 -5.52 -30.43 -38.13
N ILE A 141 -6.35 -29.49 -38.64
CA ILE A 141 -7.49 -29.70 -39.58
C ILE A 141 -8.12 -28.34 -40.01
N ILE A 142 -8.41 -28.21 -41.31
CA ILE A 142 -9.11 -27.10 -42.01
C ILE A 142 -10.53 -27.57 -42.42
N PRO A 143 -11.52 -26.67 -42.55
CA PRO A 143 -12.25 -26.57 -43.83
C PRO A 143 -12.49 -25.12 -44.33
N VAL A 144 -12.63 -25.02 -45.66
CA VAL A 144 -12.68 -23.81 -46.53
C VAL A 144 -14.16 -23.47 -46.93
N PRO A 145 -14.46 -22.54 -47.88
CA PRO A 145 -14.96 -21.15 -47.72
C PRO A 145 -16.39 -20.92 -48.29
N LYS A 146 -16.86 -19.65 -48.39
CA LYS A 146 -17.77 -19.15 -49.46
C LYS A 146 -17.81 -17.58 -49.53
N PRO A 147 -18.35 -16.94 -50.59
CA PRO A 147 -17.67 -15.89 -51.36
C PRO A 147 -18.34 -14.49 -51.36
N ILE A 148 -17.64 -13.57 -52.04
CA ILE A 148 -17.78 -12.11 -52.23
C ILE A 148 -19.13 -11.67 -52.87
N PRO A 149 -19.55 -10.40 -52.67
CA PRO A 149 -19.77 -9.54 -53.85
C PRO A 149 -19.20 -8.11 -53.71
N LEU A 150 -18.63 -7.61 -54.82
CA LEU A 150 -18.36 -6.19 -55.08
C LEU A 150 -19.67 -5.42 -55.33
N PRO A 151 -19.67 -4.10 -55.08
CA PRO A 151 -20.37 -3.20 -56.00
C PRO A 151 -19.48 -2.11 -56.61
N SER A 152 -19.86 -1.79 -57.84
CA SER A 152 -19.31 -0.90 -58.87
C SER A 152 -19.29 0.61 -58.56
N PRO A 153 -18.55 1.39 -59.36
CA PRO A 153 -18.42 2.85 -59.25
C PRO A 153 -19.49 3.60 -60.05
N ASN A 154 -19.73 4.87 -59.68
CA ASN A 154 -20.04 6.06 -60.51
C ASN A 154 -20.76 7.14 -59.67
N PRO A 155 -20.99 8.39 -60.15
CA PRO A 155 -20.32 9.23 -61.16
C PRO A 155 -19.99 10.66 -60.62
N PRO A 156 -19.33 11.54 -61.41
CA PRO A 156 -19.02 12.92 -60.99
C PRO A 156 -20.16 13.89 -61.36
N VAL A 157 -20.65 14.74 -60.43
CA VAL A 157 -21.65 15.77 -60.75
C VAL A 157 -21.50 17.07 -59.92
N ILE A 158 -21.06 18.12 -60.61
CA ILE A 158 -21.59 19.51 -60.75
C ILE A 158 -21.85 20.37 -59.49
N GLN A 159 -21.21 21.55 -59.48
CA GLN A 159 -21.48 22.70 -58.60
C GLN A 159 -22.75 23.47 -59.01
N PRO A 160 -23.60 23.89 -58.05
CA PRO A 160 -24.58 24.95 -58.26
C PRO A 160 -24.16 26.28 -57.61
N ASN A 161 -24.51 27.35 -58.31
CA ASN A 161 -24.33 28.78 -58.00
C ASN A 161 -25.03 29.26 -56.70
N PRO A 162 -24.69 30.47 -56.19
CA PRO A 162 -24.94 30.90 -54.81
C PRO A 162 -26.39 31.31 -54.53
N LYS A 163 -26.88 30.94 -53.33
CA LYS A 163 -28.18 31.35 -52.76
C LYS A 163 -28.06 32.60 -51.85
N PRO A 164 -29.16 33.35 -51.63
CA PRO A 164 -29.17 34.71 -51.08
C PRO A 164 -28.87 34.77 -49.58
N LYS A 165 -28.32 35.92 -49.13
CA LYS A 165 -28.05 36.21 -47.71
C LYS A 165 -29.35 36.26 -46.87
N PRO A 166 -29.45 35.51 -45.76
CA PRO A 166 -30.49 35.69 -44.75
C PRO A 166 -30.25 36.97 -43.92
N PRO A 167 -31.28 37.49 -43.23
CA PRO A 167 -31.23 38.76 -42.50
C PRO A 167 -30.34 38.66 -41.26
N VAL A 168 -29.72 39.80 -40.91
CA VAL A 168 -28.85 39.97 -39.74
C VAL A 168 -29.68 39.82 -38.47
N ASN A 169 -29.47 38.73 -37.75
CA ASN A 169 -29.99 38.54 -36.40
C ASN A 169 -29.20 39.45 -35.43
N PRO A 170 -29.82 40.23 -34.54
CA PRO A 170 -29.10 41.01 -33.55
C PRO A 170 -28.28 40.06 -32.66
N GLN A 171 -26.97 40.30 -32.57
CA GLN A 171 -26.09 39.54 -31.68
C GLN A 171 -26.59 39.67 -30.23
N PRO A 172 -26.71 38.56 -29.48
CA PRO A 172 -26.86 38.65 -28.04
C PRO A 172 -25.67 39.43 -27.46
N PRO A 173 -25.87 40.24 -26.40
CA PRO A 173 -24.76 40.91 -25.74
C PRO A 173 -23.69 39.86 -25.38
N THR A 174 -22.48 40.03 -25.89
CA THR A 174 -21.30 39.26 -25.48
C THR A 174 -20.86 39.72 -24.09
N HIS A 175 -21.72 39.53 -23.09
CA HIS A 175 -21.26 39.42 -21.72
C HIS A 175 -20.68 38.01 -21.60
N LEU A 176 -19.36 37.91 -21.82
CA LEU A 176 -18.63 36.76 -21.29
C LEU A 176 -19.01 36.65 -19.81
N PRO A 177 -19.41 35.46 -19.32
CA PRO A 177 -19.57 35.27 -17.89
C PRO A 177 -18.29 35.78 -17.20
N PRO A 178 -18.39 36.46 -16.05
CA PRO A 178 -17.22 36.95 -15.34
C PRO A 178 -16.20 35.81 -15.24
N ALA A 179 -14.96 36.08 -15.65
CA ALA A 179 -13.89 35.11 -15.60
C ALA A 179 -13.90 34.48 -14.20
N PHE A 180 -13.95 33.14 -14.13
CA PHE A 180 -13.80 32.46 -12.85
C PHE A 180 -12.55 33.01 -12.16
N PRO A 181 -12.63 33.47 -10.90
CA PRO A 181 -11.47 33.97 -10.21
C PRO A 181 -10.38 32.90 -10.27
N PRO A 182 -9.11 33.26 -10.49
CA PRO A 182 -8.04 32.28 -10.54
C PRO A 182 -8.01 31.55 -9.20
N PHE A 183 -8.38 30.27 -9.20
CA PHE A 183 -8.20 29.40 -8.05
C PHE A 183 -6.70 29.31 -7.79
N ASN A 184 -6.21 30.00 -6.76
CA ASN A 184 -4.82 29.88 -6.37
C ASN A 184 -4.62 28.53 -5.64
N ILE A 185 -4.45 27.48 -6.43
CA ILE A 185 -4.25 26.10 -5.96
C ILE A 185 -3.05 26.03 -5.00
N LYS A 186 -2.01 26.84 -5.23
CA LYS A 186 -0.82 26.88 -4.37
C LYS A 186 -1.16 27.40 -2.97
N ASP A 187 -1.90 28.49 -2.88
CA ASP A 187 -2.33 29.05 -1.58
C ASP A 187 -3.22 28.06 -0.81
N GLN A 188 -4.14 27.38 -1.50
CA GLN A 188 -4.98 26.36 -0.87
C GLN A 188 -4.15 25.19 -0.33
N ILE A 189 -3.16 24.69 -1.09
CA ILE A 189 -2.29 23.63 -0.60
C ILE A 189 -1.48 24.14 0.60
N LEU A 190 -0.92 25.34 0.55
CA LEU A 190 -0.18 25.92 1.68
C LEU A 190 -1.06 26.04 2.93
N GLN A 191 -2.31 26.50 2.79
CA GLN A 191 -3.26 26.57 3.90
C GLN A 191 -3.56 25.19 4.52
N ASN A 192 -3.68 24.15 3.69
CA ASN A 192 -3.88 22.78 4.17
C ASN A 192 -2.64 22.19 4.88
N ASN A 193 -1.45 22.76 4.65
CA ASN A 193 -0.17 22.36 5.23
C ASN A 193 0.34 23.41 6.24
N GLN A 194 -0.58 24.07 6.96
CA GLN A 194 -0.23 25.00 8.02
C GLN A 194 -1.08 24.73 9.26
N TYR A 195 -0.46 24.89 10.41
CA TYR A 195 -1.18 24.90 11.67
C TYR A 195 -1.87 26.24 11.89
N PRO A 196 -3.02 26.26 12.59
CA PRO A 196 -3.62 27.50 13.06
C PRO A 196 -2.73 28.17 14.12
N ASN A 197 -2.84 29.49 14.27
CA ASN A 197 -2.01 30.30 15.19
C ASN A 197 -2.04 29.80 16.65
N TYR A 198 -3.15 29.23 17.10
CA TYR A 198 -3.28 28.72 18.45
C TYR A 198 -2.50 27.41 18.70
N VAL A 199 -1.84 26.81 17.70
CA VAL A 199 -1.01 25.61 17.91
C VAL A 199 0.12 25.85 18.92
N SER A 200 0.56 27.11 19.03
CA SER A 200 1.59 27.56 19.97
C SER A 200 1.27 27.32 21.45
N LYS A 201 0.00 27.01 21.79
CA LYS A 201 -0.40 26.62 23.15
C LYS A 201 -0.07 25.17 23.51
N TYR A 202 0.29 24.35 22.51
CA TYR A 202 0.60 22.93 22.68
C TYR A 202 2.10 22.71 22.67
N ASN A 203 2.55 21.76 23.49
CA ASN A 203 3.95 21.33 23.51
C ASN A 203 4.12 20.10 22.61
N LYS A 204 5.04 20.20 21.65
CA LYS A 204 5.44 19.04 20.86
C LYS A 204 6.31 18.09 21.70
N VAL A 205 6.21 16.81 21.42
CA VAL A 205 7.06 15.78 22.02
C VAL A 205 8.30 15.57 21.15
N ASP A 206 9.44 15.35 21.77
CA ASP A 206 10.68 15.04 21.05
C ASP A 206 10.52 13.79 20.18
N SER A 207 11.02 13.85 18.93
CA SER A 207 10.85 12.77 17.97
C SER A 207 11.60 11.49 18.36
N ASN A 208 12.77 11.59 19.01
CA ASN A 208 13.48 10.40 19.47
C ASN A 208 12.69 9.71 20.58
N LEU A 209 12.08 10.49 21.49
CA LEU A 209 11.20 9.92 22.53
C LEU A 209 10.00 9.19 21.91
N LEU A 210 9.37 9.76 20.88
CA LEU A 210 8.25 9.12 20.19
C LEU A 210 8.67 7.84 19.48
N TYR A 211 9.74 7.85 18.69
CA TYR A 211 10.21 6.63 18.02
C TYR A 211 10.73 5.58 19.00
N GLN A 212 11.34 5.98 20.11
CA GLN A 212 11.74 5.06 21.17
C GLN A 212 10.53 4.41 21.83
N GLU A 213 9.47 5.18 22.12
CA GLU A 213 8.22 4.63 22.66
C GLU A 213 7.56 3.66 21.68
N ILE A 214 7.48 4.03 20.38
CA ILE A 214 6.99 3.14 19.32
C ILE A 214 7.85 1.87 19.29
N TRP A 215 9.19 1.98 19.25
CA TRP A 215 10.07 0.83 19.22
C TRP A 215 9.84 -0.07 20.44
N ASN A 216 9.79 0.48 21.65
CA ASN A 216 9.61 -0.26 22.90
C ASN A 216 8.35 -1.13 22.87
N ARG A 217 7.21 -0.59 22.44
CA ARG A 217 5.92 -1.32 22.42
C ARG A 217 5.63 -2.12 21.16
N THR A 218 6.46 -2.05 20.14
CA THR A 218 6.23 -2.68 18.83
C THR A 218 7.06 -3.94 18.63
N PHE A 219 6.44 -4.95 18.02
CA PHE A 219 7.01 -6.24 17.66
C PHE A 219 6.79 -6.52 16.17
N SER A 220 7.75 -7.21 15.55
CA SER A 220 7.43 -7.97 14.34
C SER A 220 6.63 -9.19 14.77
N ILE A 221 5.46 -9.39 14.17
CA ILE A 221 4.62 -10.55 14.48
C ILE A 221 4.57 -11.51 13.29
N ARG A 222 4.51 -12.80 13.60
CA ARG A 222 4.30 -13.87 12.63
C ARG A 222 3.16 -14.77 13.11
N PRO A 223 1.92 -14.49 12.70
CA PRO A 223 0.79 -15.37 12.97
C PRO A 223 0.88 -16.60 12.07
N GLY A 224 0.69 -17.79 12.67
CA GLY A 224 0.74 -19.06 11.98
C GLY A 224 -0.62 -19.74 11.97
N THR A 225 -0.95 -20.36 10.85
CA THR A 225 -2.22 -21.05 10.63
C THR A 225 -1.96 -22.43 10.07
N LEU A 226 -2.59 -23.45 10.67
CA LEU A 226 -2.68 -24.76 10.06
C LEU A 226 -3.91 -24.79 9.16
N LEU A 227 -3.71 -24.99 7.87
CA LEU A 227 -4.79 -25.05 6.88
C LEU A 227 -5.64 -26.32 7.02
N ASN A 228 -5.07 -27.36 7.64
CA ASN A 228 -5.79 -28.56 8.06
C ASN A 228 -5.29 -29.00 9.44
N LYS A 229 -6.20 -29.16 10.40
CA LYS A 229 -5.90 -29.57 11.78
C LYS A 229 -5.15 -30.91 11.85
N ASN A 230 -5.35 -31.79 10.86
CA ASN A 230 -4.73 -33.11 10.80
C ASN A 230 -3.45 -33.14 9.95
N ASP A 231 -3.15 -32.07 9.20
CA ASP A 231 -1.91 -31.97 8.41
C ASP A 231 -0.95 -31.00 9.08
N GLU A 232 -0.09 -31.58 9.89
CA GLU A 232 0.93 -30.87 10.64
C GLU A 232 1.97 -30.14 9.80
N ASN A 233 2.10 -30.43 8.50
CA ASN A 233 3.05 -29.77 7.60
C ASN A 233 2.46 -28.53 6.91
N SER A 234 1.16 -28.26 7.08
CA SER A 234 0.41 -27.20 6.39
C SER A 234 0.47 -25.81 7.06
N LEU A 235 1.57 -25.49 7.77
CA LEU A 235 1.70 -24.23 8.49
C LEU A 235 1.96 -23.05 7.53
N LEU A 236 0.95 -22.20 7.35
CA LEU A 236 1.08 -20.91 6.69
C LEU A 236 1.49 -19.85 7.72
N VAL A 237 2.59 -19.13 7.47
CA VAL A 237 3.10 -18.10 8.38
C VAL A 237 2.98 -16.73 7.71
N GLY A 238 2.15 -15.87 8.30
CA GLY A 238 2.06 -14.46 7.95
C GLY A 238 3.22 -13.64 8.53
N GLN A 239 3.34 -12.38 8.09
CA GLN A 239 4.30 -11.44 8.63
C GLN A 239 3.70 -10.04 8.65
N GLY A 240 3.90 -9.34 9.77
CA GLY A 240 3.56 -7.93 9.88
C GLY A 240 4.16 -7.30 11.13
N THR A 241 3.56 -6.19 11.53
CA THR A 241 3.92 -5.43 12.73
C THR A 241 2.72 -5.40 13.67
N GLY A 242 2.96 -5.55 14.96
CA GLY A 242 1.95 -5.36 16.00
C GLY A 242 2.53 -4.63 17.20
N TRP A 243 1.70 -3.96 17.99
CA TRP A 243 2.16 -3.19 19.14
C TRP A 243 1.20 -3.32 20.32
N VAL A 244 1.74 -3.31 21.53
CA VAL A 244 0.93 -3.40 22.76
C VAL A 244 0.16 -2.10 22.92
N LEU A 245 -1.15 -2.12 22.69
CA LEU A 245 -2.07 -1.00 22.90
C LEU A 245 -2.39 -0.82 24.38
N ASP A 246 -2.66 -1.92 25.06
CA ASP A 246 -3.12 -1.98 26.44
C ASP A 246 -2.60 -3.26 27.11
N TYR A 247 -2.71 -3.35 28.42
CA TYR A 247 -2.42 -4.58 29.16
C TYR A 247 -3.23 -4.71 30.43
N TYR A 248 -3.45 -5.96 30.84
CA TYR A 248 -3.88 -6.32 32.19
C TYR A 248 -2.71 -6.95 32.95
N LYS A 249 -2.51 -6.52 34.20
CA LYS A 249 -1.48 -7.04 35.11
C LYS A 249 -2.14 -7.84 36.21
N GLN A 250 -1.94 -9.16 36.17
CA GLN A 250 -2.36 -10.03 37.26
C GLN A 250 -1.37 -9.94 38.44
N ASP A 251 -0.08 -10.01 38.14
CA ASP A 251 1.01 -9.80 39.08
C ASP A 251 2.29 -9.32 38.36
N ASN A 252 3.47 -9.39 39.00
CA ASN A 252 4.72 -8.90 38.40
C ASN A 252 5.29 -9.79 37.28
N ASN A 253 4.74 -10.98 37.06
CA ASN A 253 5.19 -11.95 36.06
C ASN A 253 4.09 -12.38 35.08
N HIS A 254 2.82 -12.24 35.45
CA HIS A 254 1.68 -12.66 34.63
C HIS A 254 0.91 -11.48 34.07
N TYR A 255 0.79 -11.44 32.75
CA TYR A 255 0.18 -10.33 32.01
C TYR A 255 -0.73 -10.85 30.89
N LYS A 256 -1.76 -10.08 30.57
CA LYS A 256 -2.42 -10.14 29.26
C LYS A 256 -1.99 -8.89 28.48
N LEU A 257 -1.38 -9.08 27.31
CA LEU A 257 -1.02 -7.99 26.42
C LEU A 257 -2.06 -7.89 25.31
N PHE A 258 -2.58 -6.69 25.08
CA PHE A 258 -3.51 -6.41 23.98
C PHE A 258 -2.73 -5.78 22.83
N ILE A 259 -2.38 -6.60 21.84
CA ILE A 259 -1.54 -6.25 20.70
C ILE A 259 -2.41 -5.80 19.54
N ALA A 260 -2.38 -4.53 19.18
CA ALA A 260 -3.01 -3.99 17.99
C ALA A 260 -2.20 -4.34 16.72
N THR A 261 -2.91 -4.68 15.64
CA THR A 261 -2.36 -4.98 14.31
C THR A 261 -3.43 -4.72 13.23
N ASN A 262 -3.06 -4.78 11.95
CA ASN A 262 -4.03 -4.81 10.86
C ASN A 262 -4.68 -6.21 10.73
N LEU A 263 -5.91 -6.24 10.20
CA LEU A 263 -6.63 -7.48 9.92
C LEU A 263 -5.97 -8.27 8.80
N HIS A 264 -5.45 -7.62 7.76
CA HIS A 264 -4.76 -8.33 6.67
C HIS A 264 -3.48 -9.04 7.16
N VAL A 265 -2.82 -8.53 8.21
CA VAL A 265 -1.66 -9.20 8.83
C VAL A 265 -2.06 -10.52 9.49
N ILE A 266 -3.28 -10.57 10.05
CA ILE A 266 -3.90 -11.76 10.64
C ILE A 266 -4.96 -12.39 9.72
N GLY A 267 -4.90 -12.12 8.41
CA GLY A 267 -5.96 -12.45 7.46
C GLY A 267 -6.21 -13.95 7.34
N ASN A 268 -5.15 -14.75 7.50
CA ASN A 268 -5.25 -16.21 7.54
C ASN A 268 -5.27 -16.77 8.97
N TYR A 269 -5.06 -15.95 10.00
CA TYR A 269 -4.96 -16.42 11.38
C TYR A 269 -6.36 -16.76 11.91
N ALA A 270 -6.65 -18.06 11.97
CA ALA A 270 -7.85 -18.55 12.62
C ALA A 270 -7.82 -18.20 14.10
N ASN A 271 -8.99 -17.92 14.67
CA ASN A 271 -9.12 -17.48 16.05
C ASN A 271 -9.06 -18.67 17.04
N THR A 272 -8.62 -18.43 18.28
CA THR A 272 -8.50 -19.43 19.36
C THR A 272 -9.67 -19.34 20.37
N ASN A 273 -10.72 -18.57 20.06
CA ASN A 273 -11.84 -18.31 20.97
C ASN A 273 -12.89 -19.44 20.94
N ASP A 274 -13.87 -19.33 21.84
CA ASP A 274 -15.07 -20.19 21.80
C ASP A 274 -15.87 -19.94 20.51
N THR A 275 -16.30 -21.02 19.85
CA THR A 275 -17.03 -20.97 18.57
C THR A 275 -18.28 -20.10 18.63
N ASN A 276 -18.99 -20.04 19.76
CA ASN A 276 -20.20 -19.22 19.88
C ASN A 276 -19.88 -17.73 19.89
N ILE A 277 -18.79 -17.33 20.54
CA ILE A 277 -18.34 -15.93 20.54
C ILE A 277 -17.87 -15.54 19.14
N ASP A 278 -17.14 -16.42 18.46
CA ASP A 278 -16.66 -16.15 17.11
C ASP A 278 -17.78 -16.05 16.08
N ILE A 279 -18.85 -16.85 16.22
CA ILE A 279 -20.06 -16.70 15.40
C ILE A 279 -20.76 -15.38 15.73
N LEU A 280 -20.94 -15.05 17.01
CA LEU A 280 -21.59 -13.81 17.46
C LEU A 280 -20.87 -12.55 16.96
N LEU A 281 -19.54 -12.58 16.92
CA LEU A 281 -18.70 -11.47 16.48
C LEU A 281 -18.33 -11.54 15.00
N ASN A 282 -18.77 -12.59 14.29
CA ASN A 282 -18.44 -12.84 12.88
C ASN A 282 -16.93 -13.04 12.60
N TYR A 283 -16.17 -13.54 13.59
CA TYR A 283 -14.71 -13.79 13.52
C TYR A 283 -14.35 -15.20 13.06
N ASN A 284 -15.34 -16.06 12.84
CA ASN A 284 -15.11 -17.44 12.41
C ASN A 284 -14.53 -17.52 10.99
N ASP A 285 -13.57 -18.42 10.78
CA ASP A 285 -13.07 -18.82 9.45
C ASP A 285 -13.76 -20.13 9.00
N PRO A 286 -14.54 -20.14 7.92
CA PRO A 286 -15.28 -21.32 7.46
C PRO A 286 -14.40 -22.35 6.74
N SER A 287 -13.11 -22.07 6.53
CA SER A 287 -12.18 -23.02 5.89
C SER A 287 -11.85 -24.23 6.77
N GLY A 288 -12.05 -24.13 8.09
CA GLY A 288 -11.61 -25.13 9.07
C GLY A 288 -10.13 -24.97 9.47
N SER A 289 -9.49 -23.87 9.05
CA SER A 289 -8.17 -23.49 9.50
C SER A 289 -8.13 -23.28 11.02
N VAL A 290 -7.01 -23.60 11.65
CA VAL A 290 -6.82 -23.45 13.10
C VAL A 290 -5.52 -22.70 13.42
N PRO A 291 -5.43 -22.04 14.58
CA PRO A 291 -4.19 -21.42 15.06
C PRO A 291 -3.04 -22.42 15.05
N GLY A 292 -1.98 -22.10 14.30
CA GLY A 292 -0.80 -22.96 14.10
C GLY A 292 0.42 -22.55 14.92
N GLY A 293 0.37 -21.43 15.64
CA GLY A 293 1.48 -20.89 16.40
C GLY A 293 1.60 -19.38 16.21
N PHE A 294 2.36 -18.73 17.07
CA PHE A 294 2.60 -17.29 17.00
C PHE A 294 4.05 -16.99 17.36
N ALA A 295 4.65 -16.05 16.65
CA ALA A 295 5.96 -15.53 17.00
C ALA A 295 5.95 -14.01 17.13
N ILE A 296 6.69 -13.52 18.11
CA ILE A 296 7.03 -12.11 18.28
C ILE A 296 8.53 -11.93 18.10
N GLY A 297 8.93 -10.86 17.45
CA GLY A 297 10.32 -10.55 17.21
C GLY A 297 10.62 -9.08 17.40
N LYS A 298 11.88 -8.80 17.71
CA LYS A 298 12.41 -7.44 17.83
C LYS A 298 13.82 -7.38 17.25
N SER A 299 14.18 -6.24 16.65
CA SER A 299 15.58 -5.96 16.29
C SER A 299 16.36 -5.56 17.54
N ASN A 300 17.66 -5.33 17.40
CA ASN A 300 18.37 -4.54 18.42
C ASN A 300 17.81 -3.10 18.42
N MET A 301 17.88 -2.45 19.58
CA MET A 301 17.50 -1.05 19.68
C MET A 301 18.48 -0.21 18.85
N PRO A 302 17.98 0.68 17.97
CA PRO A 302 18.83 1.64 17.29
C PRO A 302 19.68 2.47 18.26
N SER A 303 20.91 2.77 17.87
CA SER A 303 21.79 3.69 18.61
C SER A 303 21.25 5.13 18.63
N SER A 304 20.43 5.49 17.63
CA SER A 304 19.73 6.76 17.51
C SER A 304 18.43 6.55 16.72
N PHE A 305 17.41 7.35 17.04
CA PHE A 305 16.15 7.45 16.31
C PHE A 305 16.08 8.71 15.45
N GLY A 306 17.22 9.35 15.16
CA GLY A 306 17.29 10.48 14.23
C GLY A 306 16.83 10.10 12.82
N SER A 307 16.42 11.11 12.05
CA SER A 307 16.02 10.91 10.64
C SER A 307 17.11 10.23 9.83
N ILE A 308 16.70 9.26 9.01
CA ILE A 308 17.60 8.50 8.14
C ILE A 308 17.40 8.96 6.70
N LYS A 309 18.49 9.06 5.95
CA LYS A 309 18.39 9.47 4.55
C LYS A 309 17.65 8.42 3.72
N ASN A 310 16.82 8.89 2.78
CA ASN A 310 16.08 8.02 1.89
C ASN A 310 17.00 7.02 1.16
N ASN A 311 16.56 5.76 1.02
CA ASN A 311 17.32 4.65 0.44
C ASN A 311 18.61 4.24 1.18
N GLU A 312 18.86 4.74 2.40
CA GLU A 312 20.04 4.36 3.20
C GLU A 312 19.74 3.34 4.32
N TRP A 313 18.53 2.77 4.33
CA TRP A 313 18.10 1.80 5.34
C TRP A 313 18.94 0.52 5.36
N ASP A 314 19.30 -0.05 4.22
CA ASP A 314 20.16 -1.26 4.18
C ASP A 314 21.50 -1.02 4.90
N LYS A 315 22.10 0.16 4.69
CA LYS A 315 23.34 0.55 5.35
C LYS A 315 23.13 0.76 6.84
N PHE A 316 22.06 1.46 7.23
CA PHE A 316 21.73 1.69 8.63
C PHE A 316 21.52 0.38 9.40
N ILE A 317 20.79 -0.56 8.80
CA ILE A 317 20.49 -1.87 9.36
C ILE A 317 21.78 -2.67 9.62
N GLN A 318 22.69 -2.71 8.65
CA GLN A 318 23.97 -3.40 8.78
C GLN A 318 24.84 -2.81 9.89
N GLN A 319 24.69 -1.52 10.20
CA GLN A 319 25.53 -0.81 11.17
C GLN A 319 24.91 -0.72 12.57
N ASN A 320 23.58 -0.64 12.70
CA ASN A 320 22.92 -0.22 13.94
C ASN A 320 21.78 -1.14 14.42
N GLY A 321 21.08 -1.86 13.52
CA GLY A 321 19.81 -2.52 13.85
C GLY A 321 19.89 -4.04 13.95
N GLY A 322 20.69 -4.68 13.09
CA GLY A 322 20.69 -6.13 12.92
C GLY A 322 19.35 -6.68 12.41
N SER A 323 19.31 -7.97 12.09
CA SER A 323 18.06 -8.67 11.78
C SER A 323 17.22 -8.90 13.03
N VAL A 324 15.92 -9.08 12.84
CA VAL A 324 14.98 -9.38 13.92
C VAL A 324 15.23 -10.78 14.51
N LYS A 325 15.35 -10.86 15.83
CA LYS A 325 15.32 -12.13 16.59
C LYS A 325 13.87 -12.46 16.93
N TYR A 326 13.50 -13.73 16.84
CA TYR A 326 12.12 -14.18 17.10
C TYR A 326 12.05 -15.16 18.27
N TYR A 327 10.99 -15.04 19.05
CA TYR A 327 10.50 -16.05 19.97
C TYR A 327 9.18 -16.59 19.44
N ALA A 328 8.99 -17.91 19.45
CA ALA A 328 7.76 -18.55 18.99
C ALA A 328 7.26 -19.58 20.01
N ASN A 329 5.95 -19.67 20.15
CA ASN A 329 5.29 -20.65 21.03
C ASN A 329 5.08 -22.03 20.38
N ASN A 330 5.51 -22.20 19.13
CA ASN A 330 5.44 -23.46 18.41
C ASN A 330 6.81 -23.82 17.82
N GLN A 331 7.28 -25.02 18.12
CA GLN A 331 8.60 -25.51 17.70
C GLN A 331 8.77 -25.58 16.18
N LYS A 332 7.70 -25.65 15.38
CA LYS A 332 7.79 -25.64 13.90
C LYS A 332 8.49 -24.39 13.37
N TYR A 333 8.36 -23.27 14.07
CA TYR A 333 9.01 -22.01 13.71
C TYR A 333 10.55 -22.06 13.81
N THR A 334 11.12 -23.02 14.55
CA THR A 334 12.59 -23.14 14.66
C THR A 334 13.22 -23.84 13.46
N SER A 335 12.41 -24.48 12.61
CA SER A 335 12.91 -25.11 11.38
C SER A 335 13.21 -24.07 10.29
N THR A 336 14.20 -24.38 9.46
CA THR A 336 14.60 -23.53 8.33
C THR A 336 13.53 -23.40 7.26
N ALA A 337 12.54 -24.31 7.21
CA ALA A 337 11.41 -24.24 6.30
C ALA A 337 10.50 -23.03 6.57
N TYR A 338 10.32 -22.66 7.84
CA TYR A 338 9.41 -21.59 8.27
C TYR A 338 10.14 -20.35 8.80
N SER A 339 11.44 -20.46 9.10
CA SER A 339 12.29 -19.32 9.44
C SER A 339 13.67 -19.40 8.77
N PRO A 340 13.72 -19.31 7.42
CA PRO A 340 14.96 -19.53 6.67
C PRO A 340 16.09 -18.52 6.93
N TYR A 341 15.80 -17.38 7.57
CA TYR A 341 16.75 -16.26 7.69
C TYR A 341 16.86 -15.65 9.09
N ASN A 342 16.02 -16.05 10.05
CA ASN A 342 16.08 -15.55 11.43
C ASN A 342 16.10 -16.70 12.42
N SER A 343 17.09 -16.74 13.31
CA SER A 343 17.12 -17.70 14.42
C SER A 343 15.88 -17.48 15.27
N THR A 344 14.90 -18.38 15.15
CA THR A 344 13.67 -18.35 15.95
C THR A 344 13.85 -19.29 17.11
N GLN A 345 13.69 -18.77 18.32
CA GLN A 345 13.80 -19.52 19.55
C GLN A 345 12.42 -19.96 20.01
N TYR A 346 12.27 -21.24 20.33
CA TYR A 346 11.05 -21.73 20.96
C TYR A 346 10.95 -21.24 22.42
N THR A 347 9.74 -20.90 22.86
CA THR A 347 9.45 -20.51 24.24
C THR A 347 8.05 -20.95 24.65
N ASN A 348 7.83 -21.15 25.95
CA ASN A 348 6.51 -21.34 26.56
C ASN A 348 6.06 -20.12 27.37
N ALA A 349 6.72 -18.97 27.19
CA ALA A 349 6.41 -17.74 27.90
C ALA A 349 5.11 -17.07 27.46
N PHE A 350 4.51 -17.48 26.33
CA PHE A 350 3.23 -16.95 25.89
C PHE A 350 2.39 -17.96 25.11
N SER A 351 1.06 -17.77 25.15
CA SER A 351 0.07 -18.62 24.46
C SER A 351 -0.11 -18.25 22.99
N ASN A 352 -0.93 -19.01 22.25
CA ASN A 352 -1.44 -18.51 20.96
C ASN A 352 -2.41 -17.37 21.26
N PRO A 353 -2.27 -16.21 20.59
CA PRO A 353 -3.15 -15.09 20.86
C PRO A 353 -4.57 -15.36 20.40
N LYS A 354 -5.52 -14.79 21.15
CA LYS A 354 -6.95 -14.72 20.83
C LYS A 354 -7.25 -13.41 20.10
N ILE A 355 -8.20 -13.42 19.17
CA ILE A 355 -8.69 -12.16 18.59
C ILE A 355 -9.77 -11.63 19.54
N VAL A 356 -9.46 -10.61 20.33
CA VAL A 356 -10.43 -10.01 21.27
C VAL A 356 -11.15 -8.82 20.66
N PHE A 357 -10.64 -8.26 19.59
CA PHE A 357 -11.38 -7.30 18.77
C PHE A 357 -10.90 -7.37 17.32
N ALA A 358 -11.83 -7.34 16.40
CA ALA A 358 -11.60 -7.06 15.01
C ALA A 358 -12.68 -6.09 14.56
N ALA A 359 -12.28 -5.05 13.84
CA ALA A 359 -13.20 -4.07 13.28
C ALA A 359 -13.89 -4.65 12.05
N VAL A 360 -14.60 -5.77 12.21
CA VAL A 360 -15.51 -6.35 11.22
C VAL A 360 -16.92 -6.34 11.78
N ASP A 361 -17.91 -6.10 10.93
CA ASP A 361 -19.33 -6.16 11.30
C ASP A 361 -19.69 -5.40 12.60
N TYR A 362 -18.98 -4.30 12.85
CA TYR A 362 -19.06 -3.53 14.09
C TYR A 362 -20.06 -2.37 14.00
N MET A 363 -20.65 -2.16 12.82
CA MET A 363 -21.74 -1.20 12.57
C MET A 363 -23.07 -1.95 12.48
N ASP A 364 -24.16 -1.30 12.90
CA ASP A 364 -25.49 -1.90 12.90
C ASP A 364 -26.06 -2.13 11.49
N ASP A 365 -27.21 -2.79 11.43
CA ASP A 365 -27.88 -3.07 10.16
C ASP A 365 -28.47 -1.81 9.50
N VAL A 366 -28.71 -0.72 10.25
CA VAL A 366 -29.12 0.57 9.67
C VAL A 366 -28.01 1.08 8.77
N VAL A 367 -26.76 0.99 9.20
CA VAL A 367 -25.59 1.35 8.37
C VAL A 367 -25.48 0.44 7.16
N TYR A 368 -25.44 -0.88 7.37
CA TYR A 368 -25.25 -1.85 6.29
C TYR A 368 -26.34 -1.74 5.19
N ASN A 369 -27.60 -1.60 5.59
CA ASN A 369 -28.72 -1.59 4.66
C ASN A 369 -28.70 -0.40 3.69
N GLN A 370 -28.03 0.72 4.02
CA GLN A 370 -27.84 1.83 3.09
C GLN A 370 -26.99 1.46 1.86
N PHE A 371 -26.08 0.49 2.01
CA PHE A 371 -25.12 0.10 0.98
C PHE A 371 -25.35 -1.31 0.42
N LYS A 372 -26.32 -2.04 0.98
CA LYS A 372 -26.58 -3.46 0.70
C LYS A 372 -26.71 -3.76 -0.80
N ASP A 373 -27.43 -2.92 -1.56
CA ASP A 373 -27.66 -3.16 -2.98
C ASP A 373 -26.36 -3.04 -3.79
N ILE A 374 -25.55 -2.01 -3.52
CA ILE A 374 -24.24 -1.82 -4.16
C ILE A 374 -23.30 -2.96 -3.77
N ILE A 375 -23.28 -3.36 -2.50
CA ILE A 375 -22.46 -4.48 -2.03
C ILE A 375 -22.86 -5.79 -2.72
N ASN A 376 -24.15 -6.06 -2.84
CA ASN A 376 -24.67 -7.25 -3.52
C ASN A 376 -24.28 -7.25 -5.00
N GLU A 377 -24.41 -6.11 -5.69
CA GLU A 377 -23.97 -5.95 -7.08
C GLU A 377 -22.47 -6.26 -7.22
N LYS A 378 -21.64 -5.67 -6.36
CA LYS A 378 -20.19 -5.87 -6.35
C LYS A 378 -19.80 -7.30 -6.04
N TRP A 379 -20.55 -7.99 -5.19
CA TRP A 379 -20.37 -9.42 -4.96
C TRP A 379 -20.65 -10.26 -6.21
N GLN A 380 -21.72 -9.98 -6.94
CA GLN A 380 -21.98 -10.69 -8.20
C GLN A 380 -20.89 -10.40 -9.25
N GLN A 381 -20.45 -9.15 -9.37
CA GLN A 381 -19.34 -8.75 -10.27
C GLN A 381 -18.05 -9.49 -9.91
N TYR A 382 -17.69 -9.55 -8.62
CA TYR A 382 -16.53 -10.28 -8.13
C TYR A 382 -16.61 -11.77 -8.50
N LYS A 383 -17.76 -12.41 -8.26
CA LYS A 383 -17.97 -13.83 -8.62
C LYS A 383 -17.80 -14.07 -10.12
N GLN A 384 -18.40 -13.22 -10.96
CA GLN A 384 -18.26 -13.32 -12.41
C GLN A 384 -16.82 -13.15 -12.87
N GLN A 385 -16.09 -12.17 -12.32
CA GLN A 385 -14.68 -11.96 -12.60
C GLN A 385 -13.85 -13.21 -12.24
N LYS A 386 -14.05 -13.77 -11.04
CA LYS A 386 -13.32 -14.98 -10.62
C LYS A 386 -13.66 -16.21 -11.45
N GLN A 387 -14.91 -16.37 -11.86
CA GLN A 387 -15.30 -17.42 -12.82
C GLN A 387 -14.60 -17.26 -14.17
N GLN A 388 -14.42 -16.02 -14.62
CA GLN A 388 -13.68 -15.74 -15.85
C GLN A 388 -12.19 -16.01 -15.68
N ASP A 389 -11.58 -15.56 -14.58
CA ASP A 389 -10.18 -15.84 -14.23
C ASP A 389 -9.91 -17.36 -14.27
N LEU A 390 -10.80 -18.17 -13.69
CA LEU A 390 -10.71 -19.63 -13.69
C LEU A 390 -10.81 -20.28 -15.08
N LYS A 391 -11.37 -19.58 -16.08
CA LYS A 391 -11.44 -20.05 -17.48
C LYS A 391 -10.21 -19.63 -18.28
N THR A 392 -9.63 -18.47 -17.97
CA THR A 392 -8.56 -17.86 -18.78
C THR A 392 -7.17 -18.08 -18.23
N LEU A 393 -7.03 -18.27 -16.91
CA LEU A 393 -5.74 -18.43 -16.24
C LEU A 393 -5.45 -19.91 -16.00
N ASN A 394 -4.18 -20.31 -16.22
CA ASN A 394 -3.69 -21.62 -15.86
C ASN A 394 -3.41 -21.68 -14.35
N VAL A 395 -4.44 -21.96 -13.56
CA VAL A 395 -4.35 -22.18 -12.11
C VAL A 395 -4.34 -23.68 -11.79
N ASP A 396 -3.64 -24.09 -10.74
CA ASP A 396 -3.65 -25.47 -10.26
C ASP A 396 -5.02 -25.84 -9.64
N GLN A 397 -5.26 -27.15 -9.47
CA GLN A 397 -6.56 -27.65 -9.03
C GLN A 397 -6.91 -27.22 -7.59
N ASP A 398 -5.95 -27.19 -6.67
CA ASP A 398 -6.22 -26.78 -5.28
C ASP A 398 -6.60 -25.29 -5.20
N THR A 399 -5.88 -24.44 -5.93
CA THR A 399 -6.24 -23.02 -6.08
C THR A 399 -7.62 -22.85 -6.72
N ARG A 400 -7.93 -23.64 -7.76
CA ARG A 400 -9.25 -23.65 -8.40
C ARG A 400 -10.36 -23.99 -7.41
N ASP A 401 -10.20 -25.10 -6.68
CA ASP A 401 -11.19 -25.57 -5.70
C ASP A 401 -11.43 -24.55 -4.59
N LYS A 402 -10.37 -23.88 -4.11
CA LYS A 402 -10.47 -22.79 -3.12
C LYS A 402 -11.25 -21.61 -3.65
N ILE A 403 -10.98 -21.16 -4.88
CA ILE A 403 -11.70 -20.05 -5.51
C ILE A 403 -13.16 -20.44 -5.72
N GLU A 404 -13.44 -21.63 -6.26
CA GLU A 404 -14.80 -22.13 -6.50
C GLU A 404 -15.59 -22.24 -5.19
N LYS A 405 -14.98 -22.78 -4.14
CA LYS A 405 -15.57 -22.82 -2.79
C LYS A 405 -15.90 -21.42 -2.27
N PHE A 406 -14.97 -20.47 -2.40
CA PHE A 406 -15.18 -19.09 -1.96
C PHE A 406 -16.34 -18.40 -2.70
N ILE A 407 -16.37 -18.46 -4.03
CA ILE A 407 -17.42 -17.80 -4.83
C ILE A 407 -18.76 -18.53 -4.81
N SER A 408 -18.80 -19.80 -4.36
CA SER A 408 -20.05 -20.53 -4.12
C SER A 408 -20.80 -20.02 -2.89
N GLN A 409 -20.14 -19.25 -2.01
CA GLN A 409 -20.75 -18.68 -0.82
C GLN A 409 -21.88 -17.71 -1.20
N ASN A 410 -23.02 -17.84 -0.51
CA ASN A 410 -24.14 -16.91 -0.61
C ASN A 410 -24.46 -16.36 0.78
N PRO A 411 -23.60 -15.47 1.31
CA PRO A 411 -23.79 -14.92 2.64
C PRO A 411 -25.04 -14.03 2.68
N ASN A 412 -25.78 -14.08 3.78
CA ASN A 412 -26.94 -13.19 4.01
C ASN A 412 -26.51 -11.71 4.19
N LYS A 413 -25.27 -11.49 4.63
CA LYS A 413 -24.66 -10.17 4.88
C LYS A 413 -23.19 -10.20 4.48
N ILE A 414 -22.72 -9.19 3.76
CA ILE A 414 -21.30 -8.95 3.47
C ILE A 414 -20.89 -7.69 4.23
N PRO A 415 -20.41 -7.81 5.47
CA PRO A 415 -20.21 -6.65 6.32
C PRO A 415 -18.97 -5.86 5.89
N PHE A 416 -18.93 -4.60 6.31
CA PHE A 416 -17.71 -3.81 6.21
C PHE A 416 -16.65 -4.30 7.20
N TYR A 417 -15.40 -3.98 6.91
CA TYR A 417 -14.30 -4.05 7.85
C TYR A 417 -13.61 -2.70 7.97
N THR A 418 -12.82 -2.48 9.01
CA THR A 418 -11.74 -1.50 9.03
C THR A 418 -10.49 -2.28 9.36
N ASP A 419 -9.36 -1.96 8.74
CA ASP A 419 -8.16 -2.79 8.83
C ASP A 419 -7.43 -2.62 10.18
N PHE A 420 -8.07 -3.07 11.25
CA PHE A 420 -7.63 -2.96 12.63
C PHE A 420 -8.20 -4.11 13.46
N GLY A 421 -7.33 -4.75 14.23
CA GLY A 421 -7.69 -5.78 15.20
C GLY A 421 -6.76 -5.77 16.40
N ILE A 422 -7.19 -6.44 17.46
CA ILE A 422 -6.48 -6.56 18.73
C ILE A 422 -6.43 -8.04 19.11
N LEU A 423 -5.19 -8.50 19.27
CA LEU A 423 -4.85 -9.82 19.78
C LEU A 423 -4.63 -9.75 21.29
N GLU A 424 -5.17 -10.69 22.04
CA GLU A 424 -4.80 -10.92 23.44
C GLU A 424 -3.73 -12.01 23.51
N LEU A 425 -2.59 -11.69 24.12
CA LEU A 425 -1.50 -12.61 24.37
C LEU A 425 -1.32 -12.81 25.88
N ASP A 426 -1.56 -14.03 26.37
CA ASP A 426 -1.22 -14.38 27.76
C ASP A 426 0.29 -14.55 27.87
N VAL A 427 0.92 -13.89 28.85
CA VAL A 427 2.36 -13.89 29.07
C VAL A 427 2.69 -14.34 30.50
N ASP A 428 3.64 -15.26 30.61
CA ASP A 428 4.25 -15.75 31.84
C ASP A 428 5.76 -15.52 31.79
N LEU A 429 6.21 -14.45 32.45
CA LEU A 429 7.62 -14.07 32.48
C LEU A 429 8.49 -15.05 33.25
N THR A 430 7.94 -15.95 34.06
CA THR A 430 8.75 -16.97 34.75
C THR A 430 9.32 -18.01 33.78
N LYS A 431 8.69 -18.15 32.59
CA LYS A 431 9.10 -19.04 31.50
C LYS A 431 9.89 -18.33 30.39
N ALA A 432 10.09 -17.02 30.50
CA ALA A 432 10.85 -16.23 29.55
C ALA A 432 12.35 -16.18 29.93
N ASP A 433 13.22 -16.09 28.93
CA ASP A 433 14.60 -15.66 29.18
C ASP A 433 14.68 -14.14 29.42
N GLU A 434 15.85 -13.64 29.81
CA GLU A 434 16.02 -12.21 30.13
C GLU A 434 15.80 -11.27 28.95
N THR A 435 16.04 -11.74 27.72
CA THR A 435 15.82 -10.93 26.51
C THR A 435 14.32 -10.71 26.32
N LEU A 436 13.54 -11.79 26.31
CA LEU A 436 12.09 -11.72 26.15
C LEU A 436 11.44 -10.98 27.32
N LYS A 437 11.88 -11.22 28.57
CA LYS A 437 11.42 -10.44 29.75
C LYS A 437 11.62 -8.94 29.55
N THR A 438 12.79 -8.54 29.06
CA THR A 438 13.12 -7.14 28.83
C THR A 438 12.20 -6.53 27.79
N TRP A 439 11.95 -7.23 26.67
CA TRP A 439 11.06 -6.73 25.63
C TRP A 439 9.63 -6.52 26.13
N ILE A 440 9.08 -7.48 26.87
CA ILE A 440 7.72 -7.37 27.42
C ILE A 440 7.62 -6.22 28.42
N LYS A 441 8.58 -6.10 29.35
CA LYS A 441 8.60 -5.00 30.33
C LYS A 441 8.75 -3.63 29.66
N GLN A 442 9.57 -3.52 28.62
CA GLN A 442 9.69 -2.29 27.83
C GLN A 442 8.38 -1.91 27.14
N ALA A 443 7.65 -2.90 26.60
CA ALA A 443 6.37 -2.65 25.96
C ALA A 443 5.31 -2.16 26.97
N ILE A 444 5.26 -2.76 28.16
CA ILE A 444 4.40 -2.32 29.27
C ILE A 444 4.77 -0.89 29.71
N ASN A 445 6.05 -0.62 29.95
CA ASN A 445 6.51 0.71 30.37
C ASN A 445 6.22 1.79 29.32
N ALA A 446 6.23 1.44 28.02
CA ALA A 446 5.85 2.35 26.95
C ALA A 446 4.34 2.66 26.95
N VAL A 447 3.48 1.69 27.30
CA VAL A 447 2.05 1.94 27.53
C VAL A 447 1.87 2.89 28.73
N ASP A 448 2.56 2.63 29.84
CA ASP A 448 2.50 3.49 31.04
C ASP A 448 2.99 4.91 30.76
N SER A 449 4.08 5.05 29.99
CA SER A 449 4.65 6.34 29.59
C SER A 449 3.67 7.13 28.73
N TYR A 450 2.99 6.45 27.79
CA TYR A 450 1.91 7.05 27.00
C TYR A 450 0.78 7.55 27.89
N VAL A 451 0.20 6.68 28.72
CA VAL A 451 -0.93 7.03 29.60
C VAL A 451 -0.57 8.17 30.55
N THR A 452 0.62 8.11 31.15
CA THR A 452 1.13 9.14 32.05
C THR A 452 1.29 10.47 31.32
N ARG A 453 1.85 10.48 30.10
CA ARG A 453 2.00 11.69 29.30
C ARG A 453 0.64 12.31 28.96
N ILE A 454 -0.31 11.52 28.49
CA ILE A 454 -1.64 12.03 28.14
C ILE A 454 -2.35 12.61 29.38
N LYS A 455 -2.29 11.91 30.51
CA LYS A 455 -2.88 12.37 31.77
C LYS A 455 -2.20 13.62 32.35
N GLY A 456 -0.88 13.71 32.21
CA GLY A 456 -0.07 14.79 32.77
C GLY A 456 -0.02 16.05 31.89
N THR A 457 -0.43 15.97 30.62
CA THR A 457 -0.42 17.12 29.72
C THR A 457 -1.70 17.91 29.86
N SER A 458 -1.60 19.15 30.36
CA SER A 458 -2.75 20.01 30.63
C SER A 458 -3.56 20.38 29.39
N LEU A 459 -2.92 20.45 28.23
CA LEU A 459 -3.53 20.90 26.99
C LEU A 459 -2.97 20.11 25.80
N LEU A 460 -3.84 19.33 25.16
CA LEU A 460 -3.54 18.54 23.96
C LEU A 460 -4.49 18.93 22.84
N PRO A 461 -4.04 18.96 21.58
CA PRO A 461 -4.96 19.10 20.46
C PRO A 461 -5.82 17.85 20.35
N ASN A 462 -7.01 17.98 19.78
CA ASN A 462 -7.86 16.84 19.40
C ASN A 462 -8.23 15.91 20.58
N TYR A 463 -8.06 16.37 21.82
CA TYR A 463 -8.34 15.61 23.03
C TYR A 463 -9.06 16.47 24.07
N THR A 464 -10.07 15.88 24.68
CA THR A 464 -10.70 16.37 25.91
C THR A 464 -10.43 15.36 27.01
N ALA A 465 -9.87 15.83 28.13
CA ALA A 465 -9.68 14.99 29.30
C ALA A 465 -11.03 14.46 29.80
N SER A 466 -11.18 13.15 29.80
CA SER A 466 -12.25 12.43 30.49
C SER A 466 -11.61 11.29 31.28
N ASN A 467 -12.25 10.88 32.38
CA ASN A 467 -11.64 9.94 33.31
C ASN A 467 -11.27 8.57 32.69
N ASN A 468 -11.78 8.24 31.51
CA ASN A 468 -11.68 6.93 30.88
C ASN A 468 -11.18 6.94 29.42
N ASN A 469 -10.51 8.00 28.97
CA ASN A 469 -9.96 8.03 27.62
C ASN A 469 -8.54 8.63 27.57
N PHE A 470 -7.62 7.90 26.94
CA PHE A 470 -6.24 8.35 26.66
C PHE A 470 -5.95 8.48 25.17
N LEU A 471 -6.95 8.29 24.31
CA LEU A 471 -6.85 8.48 22.87
C LEU A 471 -7.54 9.78 22.45
N PRO A 472 -7.26 10.31 21.24
CA PRO A 472 -7.96 11.47 20.71
C PRO A 472 -9.49 11.35 20.83
N THR A 473 -10.16 12.48 21.07
CA THR A 473 -11.63 12.61 21.12
C THR A 473 -12.19 13.35 19.90
N LEU A 474 -11.32 13.74 18.97
CA LEU A 474 -11.66 14.40 17.71
C LEU A 474 -10.62 14.03 16.65
N ASP A 475 -11.03 13.38 15.57
CA ASP A 475 -10.15 13.05 14.45
C ASP A 475 -9.92 14.24 13.51
N TYR A 476 -8.86 14.15 12.71
CA TYR A 476 -8.47 15.26 11.82
C TYR A 476 -9.50 15.53 10.72
N LEU A 477 -10.13 14.49 10.17
CA LEU A 477 -11.12 14.63 9.10
C LEU A 477 -12.37 15.35 9.60
N SER A 478 -12.93 14.91 10.74
CA SER A 478 -14.09 15.58 11.33
C SER A 478 -13.81 17.04 11.66
N LYS A 479 -12.60 17.36 12.12
CA LYS A 479 -12.19 18.76 12.33
C LYS A 479 -12.02 19.52 11.01
N GLY A 480 -11.35 18.93 10.02
CA GLY A 480 -11.08 19.54 8.71
C GLY A 480 -12.30 19.78 7.84
N ARG A 481 -13.35 18.97 8.03
CA ARG A 481 -14.66 19.13 7.38
C ARG A 481 -15.70 19.81 8.26
N ASN A 482 -15.31 20.22 9.48
CA ASN A 482 -16.17 20.89 10.45
C ASN A 482 -17.46 20.10 10.79
N LEU A 483 -17.34 18.78 10.93
CA LEU A 483 -18.45 17.84 11.13
C LEU A 483 -18.78 17.60 12.61
N ALA A 484 -17.93 18.07 13.53
CA ALA A 484 -18.05 17.83 14.95
C ALA A 484 -18.22 19.13 15.76
N GLN A 485 -19.04 20.08 15.29
CA GLN A 485 -19.19 21.40 15.92
C GLN A 485 -19.65 21.33 17.40
N ASN A 486 -20.45 20.32 17.75
CA ASN A 486 -20.91 20.09 19.11
C ASN A 486 -19.86 19.42 20.02
N ASN A 487 -18.74 18.95 19.46
CA ASN A 487 -17.64 18.41 20.23
C ASN A 487 -16.86 19.55 20.87
N ARG A 488 -16.73 19.54 22.20
CA ARG A 488 -16.01 20.58 22.96
C ARG A 488 -14.57 20.79 22.47
N THR A 489 -13.97 19.74 21.92
CA THR A 489 -12.62 19.77 21.34
C THR A 489 -12.53 20.58 20.05
N ASN A 490 -13.65 20.83 19.35
CA ASN A 490 -13.64 21.37 17.99
C ASN A 490 -13.01 22.76 17.90
N GLU A 491 -13.21 23.63 18.91
CA GLU A 491 -12.62 24.98 18.90
C GLU A 491 -11.09 24.96 18.85
N PHE A 492 -10.48 23.93 19.45
CA PHE A 492 -9.03 23.85 19.64
C PHE A 492 -8.36 22.66 18.95
N GLY A 493 -9.12 21.72 18.38
CA GLY A 493 -8.60 20.62 17.59
C GLY A 493 -7.90 21.07 16.32
N LEU A 494 -6.93 20.27 15.87
CA LEU A 494 -6.22 20.45 14.60
C LEU A 494 -6.89 19.57 13.53
N SER A 495 -6.82 20.02 12.27
CA SER A 495 -7.33 19.29 11.09
C SER A 495 -6.22 18.63 10.27
N ASN A 496 -4.97 18.80 10.69
CA ASN A 496 -3.78 18.38 9.98
C ASN A 496 -2.67 18.04 10.97
N ALA A 497 -1.61 17.41 10.50
CA ALA A 497 -0.42 17.10 11.31
C ALA A 497 0.83 17.40 10.50
N GLN A 498 1.72 18.23 11.05
CA GLN A 498 3.00 18.50 10.45
C GLN A 498 3.76 17.19 10.35
N ASN A 499 4.09 16.55 11.48
CA ASN A 499 4.69 15.23 11.52
C ASN A 499 3.71 14.19 12.07
N VAL A 500 3.71 13.02 11.44
CA VAL A 500 3.30 11.77 12.07
C VAL A 500 4.52 10.87 12.20
N TYR A 501 4.58 10.08 13.26
CA TYR A 501 5.69 9.18 13.56
C TYR A 501 5.18 7.76 13.45
N ILE A 502 5.76 7.04 12.48
CA ILE A 502 5.40 5.67 12.11
C ILE A 502 6.68 4.86 12.02
N ALA A 503 6.71 3.73 12.71
CA ALA A 503 7.82 2.81 12.61
C ALA A 503 7.37 1.37 12.87
N GLY A 504 7.99 0.44 12.16
CA GLY A 504 7.60 -0.96 12.17
C GLY A 504 8.66 -1.88 11.59
N TYR A 505 8.22 -3.07 11.19
CA TYR A 505 9.09 -4.17 10.80
C TYR A 505 8.84 -4.66 9.36
N PRO A 506 9.18 -3.87 8.32
CA PRO A 506 9.11 -4.36 6.96
C PRO A 506 10.09 -5.49 6.67
N MET A 507 9.74 -6.30 5.68
CA MET A 507 10.58 -7.38 5.16
C MET A 507 11.20 -6.95 3.83
N ASN A 508 12.52 -7.03 3.73
CA ASN A 508 13.22 -6.69 2.48
C ASN A 508 13.09 -7.80 1.42
N ASN A 509 13.66 -7.56 0.24
CA ASN A 509 13.62 -8.51 -0.88
C ASN A 509 14.32 -9.85 -0.60
N ASN A 510 15.24 -9.89 0.37
CA ASN A 510 15.92 -11.10 0.83
C ASN A 510 15.15 -11.82 1.95
N LYS A 511 13.86 -11.49 2.15
CA LYS A 511 12.98 -12.05 3.19
C LYS A 511 13.50 -11.87 4.62
N SER A 512 14.34 -10.87 4.84
CA SER A 512 14.83 -10.50 6.16
C SER A 512 14.03 -9.32 6.69
N THR A 513 13.69 -9.35 7.97
CA THR A 513 12.85 -8.35 8.62
C THR A 513 13.71 -7.39 9.43
N TYR A 514 13.39 -6.08 9.37
CA TYR A 514 14.19 -5.03 9.99
C TYR A 514 13.33 -3.92 10.55
N TRP A 515 13.84 -3.18 11.54
CA TRP A 515 13.23 -1.94 11.99
C TRP A 515 13.35 -0.85 10.91
N MET A 516 12.26 -0.16 10.63
CA MET A 516 12.19 1.00 9.73
C MET A 516 11.26 2.07 10.28
N GLN A 517 11.62 3.34 10.14
CA GLN A 517 10.81 4.49 10.55
C GLN A 517 10.65 5.52 9.42
N ASN A 518 9.58 6.31 9.47
CA ASN A 518 9.29 7.34 8.47
C ASN A 518 10.14 8.62 8.70
N ASN A 519 9.82 9.70 7.99
CA ASN A 519 10.48 11.02 8.15
C ASN A 519 11.96 11.04 7.76
N PRO A 520 12.28 10.69 6.49
CA PRO A 520 13.64 10.75 5.99
C PRO A 520 14.20 12.17 6.00
N THR A 521 15.53 12.32 6.01
CA THR A 521 16.18 13.65 6.11
C THR A 521 15.74 14.64 5.01
N GLN A 522 15.47 14.14 3.80
CA GLN A 522 15.03 14.95 2.65
C GLN A 522 13.63 15.54 2.82
N ARG A 523 12.87 15.09 3.82
CA ARG A 523 11.62 15.75 4.20
C ARG A 523 11.84 17.22 4.58
N ASN A 524 12.97 17.53 5.21
CA ASN A 524 13.28 18.88 5.69
C ASN A 524 14.07 19.71 4.66
N SER A 525 14.10 19.30 3.39
CA SER A 525 14.81 20.01 2.32
C SER A 525 13.89 20.96 1.55
N ASP A 526 14.52 21.85 0.77
CA ASP A 526 13.86 22.70 -0.21
C ASP A 526 13.54 21.95 -1.53
N GLU A 527 13.71 20.63 -1.58
CA GLU A 527 13.39 19.84 -2.76
C GLU A 527 11.87 19.83 -3.01
N VAL A 528 11.48 19.84 -4.29
CA VAL A 528 10.08 19.79 -4.70
C VAL A 528 9.81 18.43 -5.35
N LEU A 529 9.06 17.56 -4.67
CA LEU A 529 8.68 16.26 -5.23
C LEU A 529 7.45 16.35 -6.12
N LEU A 530 7.53 15.76 -7.31
CA LEU A 530 6.43 15.70 -8.26
C LEU A 530 5.22 14.93 -7.70
N GLU A 531 5.44 13.86 -6.92
CA GLU A 531 4.36 13.05 -6.30
C GLU A 531 3.34 13.91 -5.54
N TYR A 532 3.83 14.91 -4.80
CA TYR A 532 3.04 15.84 -3.99
C TYR A 532 2.65 17.13 -4.71
N ASN A 533 3.26 17.39 -5.86
CA ASN A 533 3.07 18.61 -6.63
C ASN A 533 2.47 18.35 -8.02
N ARG A 534 1.84 17.19 -8.26
CA ARG A 534 1.28 16.81 -9.57
C ARG A 534 0.42 17.89 -10.23
N ARG A 535 -0.34 18.66 -9.44
CA ARG A 535 -1.19 19.75 -9.95
C ARG A 535 -0.45 21.07 -10.20
N LEU A 536 0.69 21.30 -9.55
CA LEU A 536 1.47 22.53 -9.66
C LEU A 536 2.68 22.38 -10.60
N GLY A 537 3.12 21.14 -10.85
CA GLY A 537 4.43 20.85 -11.44
C GLY A 537 5.58 21.18 -10.47
N THR A 538 6.80 20.86 -10.88
CA THR A 538 8.00 21.11 -10.04
C THR A 538 8.39 22.59 -10.02
N ALA A 539 8.20 23.33 -11.11
CA ALA A 539 8.59 24.74 -11.21
C ALA A 539 7.80 25.67 -10.26
N ASN A 540 6.54 25.32 -9.95
CA ASN A 540 5.68 26.09 -9.06
C ASN A 540 5.33 25.37 -7.76
N GLY A 541 5.88 24.17 -7.57
CA GLY A 541 5.56 23.29 -6.46
C GLY A 541 5.99 23.84 -5.10
N ILE A 542 5.55 23.14 -4.07
CA ILE A 542 5.81 23.42 -2.67
C ILE A 542 6.95 22.50 -2.22
N ALA A 543 7.93 23.09 -1.55
CA ALA A 543 9.09 22.38 -1.03
C ALA A 543 8.71 21.38 0.06
N ASN A 544 9.47 20.30 0.21
CA ASN A 544 9.20 19.24 1.17
C ASN A 544 9.08 19.77 2.60
N ASN A 545 9.94 20.71 3.01
CA ASN A 545 9.93 21.33 4.34
C ASN A 545 8.66 22.16 4.64
N GLN A 546 7.86 22.49 3.63
CA GLN A 546 6.58 23.18 3.75
C GLN A 546 5.38 22.23 3.71
N LEU A 547 5.61 20.94 3.45
CA LEU A 547 4.54 19.94 3.41
C LEU A 547 4.35 19.28 4.78
N PHE A 548 3.10 19.18 5.17
CA PHE A 548 2.65 18.39 6.31
C PHE A 548 2.53 16.93 5.88
N ASP A 549 2.82 16.00 6.79
CA ASP A 549 2.64 14.56 6.54
C ASP A 549 1.18 14.24 6.27
N TYR A 550 0.29 14.83 7.08
CA TYR A 550 -1.14 14.75 6.88
C TYR A 550 -1.69 16.17 6.68
N PRO A 551 -1.87 16.62 5.44
CA PRO A 551 -2.58 17.85 5.12
C PRO A 551 -4.08 17.73 5.42
N THR A 552 -4.74 18.87 5.63
CA THR A 552 -6.19 18.89 5.86
C THR A 552 -6.95 18.19 4.73
N ASN A 553 -7.80 17.22 5.09
CA ASN A 553 -8.68 16.45 4.20
C ASN A 553 -7.95 15.55 3.18
N ASP A 554 -6.69 15.18 3.40
CA ASP A 554 -5.95 14.24 2.54
C ASP A 554 -6.29 12.78 2.88
N VAL A 555 -7.44 12.32 2.40
CA VAL A 555 -8.02 11.01 2.72
C VAL A 555 -8.50 10.26 1.48
N ASN A 556 -8.63 8.94 1.59
CA ASN A 556 -9.28 8.07 0.62
C ASN A 556 -10.49 7.35 1.26
N SER A 557 -11.61 7.29 0.55
CA SER A 557 -12.76 6.45 0.88
C SER A 557 -13.47 5.95 -0.37
N ASN A 558 -13.53 4.63 -0.51
CA ASN A 558 -14.29 3.97 -1.57
C ASN A 558 -15.80 3.98 -1.28
N ILE A 559 -16.19 4.01 0.01
CA ILE A 559 -17.60 4.12 0.40
C ILE A 559 -18.14 5.51 0.10
N GLU A 560 -17.37 6.57 0.40
CA GLU A 560 -17.79 7.96 0.10
C GLU A 560 -18.09 8.15 -1.38
N THR A 561 -17.27 7.55 -2.25
CA THR A 561 -17.35 7.65 -3.70
C THR A 561 -18.25 6.60 -4.37
N GLY A 562 -18.88 5.72 -3.58
CA GLY A 562 -19.70 4.61 -4.10
C GLY A 562 -18.92 3.53 -4.86
N ASN A 563 -17.58 3.59 -4.86
CA ASN A 563 -16.70 2.64 -5.53
C ASN A 563 -16.35 1.43 -4.64
N ILE A 564 -17.33 0.93 -3.88
CA ILE A 564 -17.17 -0.19 -2.94
C ILE A 564 -16.62 -1.42 -3.70
N GLN A 565 -15.60 -2.08 -3.14
CA GLN A 565 -15.07 -3.35 -3.63
C GLN A 565 -15.35 -4.49 -2.65
N ILE A 566 -15.13 -5.73 -3.10
CA ILE A 566 -15.13 -6.91 -2.24
C ILE A 566 -13.71 -7.22 -1.80
N TYR A 567 -13.51 -7.29 -0.49
CA TYR A 567 -12.29 -7.77 0.13
C TYR A 567 -12.44 -9.26 0.47
N SER A 568 -11.45 -10.07 0.09
CA SER A 568 -11.53 -11.54 0.16
C SER A 568 -10.36 -12.20 0.87
N GLU A 569 -9.42 -11.42 1.41
CA GLU A 569 -8.20 -11.93 2.03
C GLU A 569 -8.32 -12.17 3.54
N LEU A 570 -9.49 -11.88 4.13
CA LEU A 570 -9.75 -12.06 5.56
C LEU A 570 -10.62 -13.30 5.80
N TRP A 571 -10.07 -14.27 6.52
CA TRP A 571 -10.74 -15.46 7.08
C TRP A 571 -11.65 -16.19 6.11
N ASN A 572 -11.24 -16.30 4.84
CA ASN A 572 -11.98 -16.99 3.78
C ASN A 572 -13.45 -16.54 3.64
N LYS A 573 -13.72 -15.26 3.94
CA LYS A 573 -15.06 -14.64 3.88
C LYS A 573 -15.04 -13.36 3.03
N PRO A 574 -16.16 -13.06 2.34
CA PRO A 574 -16.29 -11.78 1.67
C PRO A 574 -16.61 -10.68 2.69
N PHE A 575 -15.88 -9.58 2.58
CA PHE A 575 -16.17 -8.32 3.25
C PHE A 575 -16.37 -7.22 2.19
N ALA A 576 -17.18 -6.23 2.52
CA ALA A 576 -17.22 -4.99 1.74
C ALA A 576 -15.94 -4.18 2.03
N ASP A 577 -15.69 -3.16 1.21
CA ASP A 577 -14.54 -2.26 1.36
C ASP A 577 -14.38 -1.68 2.77
N PHE A 578 -13.22 -1.08 3.07
CA PHE A 578 -12.98 -0.54 4.39
C PHE A 578 -14.01 0.54 4.78
N TYR A 579 -14.55 0.48 6.00
CA TYR A 579 -15.46 1.48 6.54
C TYR A 579 -14.73 2.74 6.94
N GLY A 580 -15.29 3.90 6.58
CA GLY A 580 -14.70 5.21 6.85
C GLY A 580 -13.64 5.61 5.83
N PHE A 581 -12.47 6.02 6.33
CA PHE A 581 -11.44 6.71 5.55
C PHE A 581 -10.05 6.18 5.91
N ASN A 582 -9.17 6.13 4.91
CA ASN A 582 -7.73 6.01 5.11
C ASN A 582 -7.09 7.38 4.93
N TYR A 583 -6.23 7.77 5.88
CA TYR A 583 -5.51 9.03 5.84
C TYR A 583 -4.22 8.84 5.05
N THR A 584 -3.98 9.70 4.06
CA THR A 584 -2.74 9.71 3.31
C THR A 584 -1.66 10.35 4.17
N SER A 585 -0.52 9.66 4.32
CA SER A 585 0.64 10.17 5.04
C SER A 585 1.82 10.29 4.09
N LYS A 586 2.28 11.52 3.86
CA LYS A 586 3.49 11.79 3.08
C LYS A 586 4.73 11.31 3.82
N PHE A 587 5.82 11.09 3.07
CA PHE A 587 7.13 10.70 3.62
C PHE A 587 7.12 9.45 4.51
N SER A 588 6.20 8.51 4.22
CA SER A 588 5.83 7.41 5.13
C SER A 588 5.63 6.05 4.46
N SER A 589 6.16 5.83 3.25
CA SER A 589 6.16 4.51 2.61
C SER A 589 7.19 3.57 3.26
N LEU A 590 6.79 2.75 4.24
CA LEU A 590 7.67 1.87 5.02
C LEU A 590 7.86 0.47 4.42
N TYR A 591 7.35 0.21 3.21
CA TYR A 591 7.40 -1.10 2.53
C TYR A 591 6.55 -2.22 3.17
N TYR A 592 6.44 -3.36 2.47
CA TYR A 592 5.62 -4.50 2.89
C TYR A 592 6.12 -5.11 4.21
N GLY A 593 5.17 -5.41 5.11
CA GLY A 593 5.43 -5.93 6.45
C GLY A 593 5.41 -4.87 7.57
N ALA A 594 5.49 -3.59 7.23
CA ALA A 594 5.31 -2.49 8.19
C ALA A 594 3.84 -2.27 8.60
N SER A 595 2.90 -2.88 7.87
CA SER A 595 1.48 -2.91 8.22
C SER A 595 1.25 -3.33 9.67
N GLY A 596 0.42 -2.55 10.36
CA GLY A 596 0.04 -2.72 11.75
C GLY A 596 0.82 -1.82 12.71
N SER A 597 1.75 -1.00 12.19
CA SER A 597 2.52 -0.04 12.99
C SER A 597 1.63 1.01 13.64
N ALA A 598 1.98 1.42 14.86
CA ALA A 598 1.33 2.53 15.53
C ALA A 598 1.65 3.86 14.83
N VAL A 599 0.69 4.79 14.82
CA VAL A 599 0.86 6.14 14.27
C VAL A 599 0.70 7.18 15.38
N TYR A 600 1.75 7.95 15.61
CA TYR A 600 1.78 9.04 16.61
C TYR A 600 1.77 10.39 15.90
N ASN A 601 1.23 11.43 16.54
CA ASN A 601 1.37 12.83 16.06
C ASN A 601 2.48 13.59 16.79
N ASP A 602 2.75 14.84 16.37
CA ASP A 602 3.66 15.80 17.03
C ASP A 602 3.47 15.96 18.54
N PHE A 603 2.27 15.66 19.05
CA PHE A 603 1.88 15.88 20.45
C PHE A 603 1.84 14.57 21.25
N GLY A 604 2.37 13.48 20.66
CA GLY A 604 2.52 12.18 21.30
C GLY A 604 1.23 11.41 21.54
N GLN A 605 0.17 11.70 20.78
CA GLN A 605 -1.09 10.97 20.78
C GLN A 605 -1.07 9.88 19.71
N ILE A 606 -1.63 8.71 20.01
CA ILE A 606 -1.87 7.67 19.01
C ILE A 606 -3.10 8.05 18.19
N VAL A 607 -2.91 8.27 16.90
CA VAL A 607 -3.97 8.77 16.00
C VAL A 607 -4.47 7.73 15.00
N GLY A 608 -3.80 6.57 14.89
CA GLY A 608 -4.18 5.56 13.92
C GLY A 608 -3.26 4.34 13.89
N ILE A 609 -3.51 3.50 12.90
CA ILE A 609 -2.72 2.31 12.57
C ILE A 609 -2.30 2.36 11.09
N TYR A 610 -1.01 2.22 10.83
CA TYR A 610 -0.46 2.19 9.48
C TYR A 610 -0.93 0.94 8.74
N ASN A 611 -1.48 1.09 7.54
CA ASN A 611 -2.15 0.00 6.85
C ASN A 611 -1.93 -0.05 5.33
N GLY A 612 -1.15 0.87 4.76
CA GLY A 612 -0.92 0.84 3.32
C GLY A 612 0.35 1.56 2.87
N VAL A 613 0.85 1.08 1.75
CA VAL A 613 1.95 1.65 0.96
C VAL A 613 1.48 1.84 -0.47
N ASN A 614 2.16 2.69 -1.23
CA ASN A 614 1.96 2.75 -2.67
C ASN A 614 2.26 1.38 -3.33
N ALA A 615 1.51 1.02 -4.38
CA ALA A 615 1.63 -0.26 -5.08
C ALA A 615 3.03 -0.54 -5.67
N ASN A 616 3.81 0.50 -5.94
CA ASN A 616 5.19 0.42 -6.44
C ASN A 616 6.23 0.77 -5.35
N ALA A 617 5.93 0.46 -4.09
CA ALA A 617 6.85 0.71 -2.99
C ALA A 617 8.18 -0.01 -3.23
N THR A 618 9.28 0.65 -2.90
CA THR A 618 10.63 0.08 -2.94
C THR A 618 11.19 0.09 -1.53
N PHE A 619 11.82 -1.00 -1.10
CA PHE A 619 12.40 -1.08 0.24
C PHE A 619 13.38 0.07 0.48
N GLY A 620 13.18 0.80 1.58
CA GLY A 620 14.00 1.95 1.97
C GLY A 620 13.64 3.27 1.28
N ASN A 621 12.71 3.28 0.31
CA ASN A 621 12.18 4.51 -0.27
C ASN A 621 11.00 5.03 0.57
N ASN A 622 11.33 5.86 1.55
CA ASN A 622 10.38 6.44 2.49
C ASN A 622 9.87 7.82 2.02
N MET A 623 10.30 8.32 0.86
CA MET A 623 9.84 9.63 0.34
C MET A 623 8.43 9.59 -0.24
N SER A 624 7.89 8.41 -0.55
CA SER A 624 6.53 8.25 -1.07
C SER A 624 5.48 8.21 0.03
N SER A 625 4.22 8.39 -0.35
CA SER A 625 3.08 8.26 0.57
C SER A 625 2.87 6.84 1.07
N GLY A 626 2.42 6.73 2.33
CA GLY A 626 1.71 5.58 2.87
C GLY A 626 0.31 5.97 3.33
N THR A 627 -0.41 5.05 3.96
CA THR A 627 -1.74 5.31 4.54
C THR A 627 -1.86 4.75 5.94
N PHE A 628 -2.75 5.35 6.73
CA PHE A 628 -3.17 4.82 8.01
C PHE A 628 -4.68 4.95 8.21
N ALA A 629 -5.27 3.97 8.90
CA ALA A 629 -6.66 4.07 9.35
C ALA A 629 -6.72 4.81 10.70
N PRO A 630 -7.62 5.77 10.88
CA PRO A 630 -7.86 6.40 12.17
C PRO A 630 -8.57 5.41 13.12
N LEU A 631 -8.36 5.55 14.42
CA LEU A 631 -9.09 4.77 15.43
C LEU A 631 -10.48 5.35 15.76
N LEU A 632 -10.75 6.56 15.27
CA LEU A 632 -11.91 7.39 15.58
C LEU A 632 -12.33 8.18 14.34
N GLN A 633 -13.63 8.26 14.09
CA GLN A 633 -14.27 9.26 13.26
C GLN A 633 -15.46 9.81 14.04
N VAL A 634 -15.41 11.08 14.46
CA VAL A 634 -16.48 11.65 15.30
C VAL A 634 -17.69 12.07 14.46
N GLY A 635 -17.44 12.72 13.34
CA GLY A 635 -18.49 13.31 12.51
C GLY A 635 -19.05 12.32 11.50
N ASP A 636 -20.36 12.38 11.32
CA ASP A 636 -21.04 11.71 10.22
C ASP A 636 -20.66 12.39 8.90
N VAL A 637 -20.41 11.59 7.86
CA VAL A 637 -20.07 12.08 6.53
C VAL A 637 -21.19 11.72 5.56
N GLN A 638 -21.72 12.72 4.87
CA GLN A 638 -22.62 12.51 3.74
C GLN A 638 -21.83 11.94 2.56
N ALA A 639 -22.14 10.71 2.17
CA ALA A 639 -21.62 10.06 0.98
C ALA A 639 -22.58 10.23 -0.21
N LEU A 640 -22.19 9.69 -1.38
CA LEU A 640 -23.06 9.68 -2.56
C LEU A 640 -24.42 8.98 -2.29
N ASN A 641 -25.41 9.32 -3.11
CA ASN A 641 -26.77 8.76 -3.07
C ASN A 641 -27.49 8.95 -1.72
N ASN A 642 -27.24 10.09 -1.06
CA ASN A 642 -27.82 10.43 0.24
C ASN A 642 -27.52 9.41 1.37
N THR A 643 -26.49 8.58 1.21
CA THR A 643 -26.05 7.66 2.26
C THR A 643 -25.17 8.36 3.29
N ILE A 644 -25.19 7.88 4.53
CA ILE A 644 -24.42 8.44 5.64
C ILE A 644 -23.39 7.42 6.10
N ILE A 645 -22.12 7.85 6.13
CA ILE A 645 -21.03 7.17 6.83
C ILE A 645 -21.04 7.72 8.26
N TYR A 646 -21.63 6.96 9.17
CA TYR A 646 -21.72 7.32 10.58
C TYR A 646 -20.35 7.29 11.26
N GLY A 647 -20.19 8.16 12.25
CA GLY A 647 -19.02 8.16 13.12
C GLY A 647 -18.85 6.82 13.86
N TYR A 648 -17.61 6.53 14.25
CA TYR A 648 -17.24 5.35 15.03
C TYR A 648 -16.01 5.62 15.90
N ASN A 649 -15.84 4.80 16.93
CA ASN A 649 -14.63 4.73 17.74
C ASN A 649 -14.29 3.26 18.02
N LEU A 650 -13.19 2.78 17.43
CA LEU A 650 -12.79 1.37 17.49
C LEU A 650 -12.40 0.92 18.91
N ILE A 651 -12.11 1.87 19.81
CA ILE A 651 -11.66 1.59 21.17
C ILE A 651 -12.81 1.68 22.19
N ASP A 652 -13.61 2.74 22.13
CA ASP A 652 -14.80 2.92 22.99
C ASP A 652 -15.96 3.54 22.19
N SER A 653 -16.99 2.74 21.90
CA SER A 653 -18.15 3.16 21.11
C SER A 653 -19.16 4.04 21.86
N THR A 654 -18.83 4.50 23.07
CA THR A 654 -19.71 5.40 23.84
C THR A 654 -19.99 6.68 23.04
N GLY A 655 -21.26 6.97 22.76
CA GLY A 655 -21.69 8.12 21.96
C GLY A 655 -21.84 7.84 20.45
N PHE A 656 -21.66 6.60 20.01
CA PHE A 656 -21.80 6.18 18.61
C PHE A 656 -22.97 5.20 18.45
N PRO A 657 -24.20 5.68 18.22
CA PRO A 657 -25.42 4.87 18.31
C PRO A 657 -25.50 3.76 17.25
N HIS A 658 -24.84 3.93 16.11
CA HIS A 658 -24.82 2.98 15.01
C HIS A 658 -23.64 2.00 15.07
N GLN A 659 -22.82 2.08 16.12
CA GLN A 659 -21.71 1.18 16.35
C GLN A 659 -22.07 0.16 17.43
N THR A 660 -22.06 -1.12 17.07
CA THR A 660 -22.45 -2.23 17.95
C THR A 660 -21.28 -2.79 18.76
N ARG A 661 -20.05 -2.64 18.27
CA ARG A 661 -18.84 -3.24 18.89
C ARG A 661 -17.65 -2.28 18.87
N SER A 662 -16.84 -2.36 19.91
CA SER A 662 -15.55 -1.68 20.09
C SER A 662 -14.66 -2.57 20.96
N PHE A 663 -13.37 -2.27 21.07
CA PHE A 663 -12.46 -2.99 21.97
C PHE A 663 -13.03 -3.09 23.39
N LYS A 664 -13.47 -1.97 23.98
CA LYS A 664 -14.07 -1.93 25.33
C LYS A 664 -15.32 -2.80 25.42
N ASN A 665 -16.21 -2.75 24.43
CA ASN A 665 -17.43 -3.60 24.43
C ASN A 665 -17.10 -5.08 24.34
N ASN A 666 -16.09 -5.43 23.54
CA ASN A 666 -15.66 -6.82 23.43
C ASN A 666 -15.02 -7.31 24.72
N LEU A 667 -14.23 -6.49 25.43
CA LEU A 667 -13.72 -6.87 26.75
C LEU A 667 -14.87 -7.21 27.72
N LYS A 668 -15.97 -6.44 27.72
CA LYS A 668 -17.19 -6.77 28.50
C LYS A 668 -17.78 -8.13 28.13
N LEU A 669 -17.75 -8.48 26.84
CA LEU A 669 -18.26 -9.75 26.33
C LEU A 669 -17.36 -10.93 26.71
N PHE A 670 -16.03 -10.79 26.56
CA PHE A 670 -15.06 -11.84 26.89
C PHE A 670 -14.89 -12.02 28.40
N TYR A 671 -15.05 -10.93 29.18
CA TYR A 671 -14.75 -10.88 30.61
C TYR A 671 -15.88 -10.23 31.43
N PRO A 672 -17.10 -10.80 31.41
CA PRO A 672 -18.26 -10.19 32.08
C PRO A 672 -18.08 -10.04 33.61
N ASN A 673 -17.20 -10.85 34.21
CA ASN A 673 -16.88 -10.82 35.65
C ASN A 673 -15.44 -10.34 35.92
N GLY A 674 -14.84 -9.59 35.00
CA GLY A 674 -13.43 -9.19 35.07
C GLY A 674 -12.46 -10.31 34.67
N PHE A 675 -11.17 -9.98 34.58
CA PHE A 675 -10.12 -10.92 34.15
C PHE A 675 -9.84 -12.03 35.17
N ASP A 676 -10.14 -11.81 36.44
CA ASP A 676 -9.91 -12.74 37.54
C ASP A 676 -11.18 -13.42 38.06
N GLY A 677 -12.33 -13.17 37.42
CA GLY A 677 -13.64 -13.65 37.86
C GLY A 677 -14.16 -13.04 39.15
N LYS A 678 -13.47 -12.05 39.72
CA LYS A 678 -13.79 -11.35 40.98
C LYS A 678 -14.10 -9.86 40.74
N GLY A 679 -14.36 -9.48 39.50
CA GLY A 679 -14.72 -8.12 39.11
C GLY A 679 -13.52 -7.21 38.81
N ASN A 680 -12.28 -7.71 38.73
CA ASN A 680 -11.16 -6.88 38.29
C ASN A 680 -11.16 -6.72 36.76
N ASP A 681 -11.66 -5.59 36.30
CA ASP A 681 -11.82 -5.23 34.90
C ASP A 681 -10.93 -4.04 34.48
N LYS A 682 -9.91 -3.73 35.29
CA LYS A 682 -9.02 -2.60 35.05
C LYS A 682 -7.89 -2.96 34.11
N THR A 683 -7.56 -2.04 33.22
CA THR A 683 -6.37 -2.08 32.37
C THR A 683 -5.63 -0.75 32.42
N ALA A 684 -4.50 -0.63 31.72
CA ALA A 684 -3.79 0.64 31.64
C ALA A 684 -4.61 1.71 30.89
N MET A 685 -5.34 1.32 29.83
CA MET A 685 -6.22 2.21 29.09
C MET A 685 -7.58 2.45 29.75
N PHE A 686 -8.05 1.51 30.57
CA PHE A 686 -9.32 1.60 31.31
C PHE A 686 -9.09 1.49 32.83
N PRO A 687 -8.52 2.52 33.48
CA PRO A 687 -8.10 2.47 34.89
C PRO A 687 -9.28 2.42 35.87
N GLU A 688 -10.46 2.92 35.46
CA GLU A 688 -11.68 2.79 36.27
C GLU A 688 -12.39 1.45 36.09
N GLY A 689 -12.02 0.68 35.05
CA GLY A 689 -12.63 -0.60 34.67
C GLY A 689 -13.38 -0.53 33.34
N PHE A 690 -13.27 -1.55 32.48
CA PHE A 690 -13.98 -1.56 31.20
C PHE A 690 -15.50 -1.75 31.35
N ASN A 691 -16.03 -2.21 32.50
CA ASN A 691 -17.48 -2.31 32.73
C ASN A 691 -18.14 -0.98 33.14
N LYS A 692 -17.36 0.07 33.40
CA LYS A 692 -17.88 1.39 33.78
C LYS A 692 -18.16 2.32 32.61
#